data_AF-A0A2Z4IGV3-F1
#
_entry.id   AF-A0A2Z4IGV3-F1
#
_cell.length_a   1.000
_cell.length_b   1.000
_cell.length_c   1.000
_cell.angle_alpha   90.00
_cell.angle_beta   90.00
_cell.angle_gamma   90.00
#
_symmetry.space_group_name_H-M   'P 1'
#
loop_
_entity.id
_entity.type
_entity.pdbx_description
1 polymer ?
#
loop_
_entity_poly.entity_id
_entity_poly.type
_entity_poly.pdbx_seq_one_letter_code
_entity_poly.pdbx_strand_id
1 'polypeptide(L)'
;MAFDENPIVDDNSKNSEESVLFVKSIFSQRNGFICRTDHPDFGVDQLVELLKFDGDSSTYNQATNKRFVLQLKSIEKISEDKIMEKSGENFIKISFKSSRLKYLLEFAPAYGLIILYDAFSKKAYFDYAEEIYKNLNDFHQGESWKEKKQPTIYIPLNNELSLDSLKIIHDFFSNRHENAESLILNHGQSYNIPSFRKPSTKDFDFRNPQDVKKVLVEYGWSLIDDNDLNFVDSMLSVLSYHELLNDPRLCLLKATVSCEIGNHFDADFFLSKYDQLSHAADSDLSRKIFLRNKIDFILGKVDYSEFIINLTELSKNISDSYNKLLIEINITFISFLKKISSVSTNSDSFELIVGLFKKIESSEIEVKKKHYLKIYHISNLVVFVTDYVRKKLSKFKVKESMGVNVPIHERGQEVRDIISKIEFFKKLTFETWEYGSKIEDKFLVASSMYNFTNYQFIFNFNIALLSWNNIAEKVGDKEEFTKYINLAFSAYKMFFDIAKIHQAYLSLILAHELTLLYKVLRGETIKNDPEKIEINIREIEIKMEYNSFQSVVMESIPLLKREKKPVDLAFQEIDESNIDYFVDTLCDSMGLPDDRKKYIRSDIAASKQFYKERKSEKLELLQDLSHTKSISTHYKYPLIYSIQCQKCKVRTPWRNDVNQLLKLMESHKC
;
A
#
# COMPACT_ATOMS: atom_id res chain seq x y z
N MET A 1 -5.95 18.53 -46.39
CA MET A 1 -5.86 19.97 -46.18
C MET A 1 -4.41 20.35 -46.37
N ALA A 2 -4.14 21.35 -47.22
CA ALA A 2 -2.79 21.90 -47.38
C ALA A 2 -2.38 22.72 -46.14
N PHE A 3 -1.09 23.02 -45.99
CA PHE A 3 -0.51 23.68 -44.81
C PHE A 3 -1.11 25.08 -44.53
N ASP A 4 -1.61 25.77 -45.57
CA ASP A 4 -2.14 27.14 -45.48
C ASP A 4 -3.68 27.21 -45.54
N GLU A 5 -4.38 26.07 -45.51
CA GLU A 5 -5.86 26.03 -45.53
C GLU A 5 -6.40 26.04 -44.10
N ASN A 6 -7.20 27.06 -43.76
CA ASN A 6 -8.02 27.02 -42.55
C ASN A 6 -8.99 25.83 -42.65
N PRO A 7 -9.17 25.03 -41.58
CA PRO A 7 -10.11 23.93 -41.60
C PRO A 7 -11.52 24.44 -41.87
N ILE A 8 -12.14 23.96 -42.94
CA ILE A 8 -13.53 24.27 -43.26
C ILE A 8 -14.39 23.46 -42.27
N VAL A 9 -15.12 24.17 -41.41
CA VAL A 9 -16.14 23.56 -40.55
C VAL A 9 -17.29 23.10 -41.45
N ASP A 10 -17.33 21.80 -41.73
CA ASP A 10 -18.40 21.20 -42.52
C ASP A 10 -19.70 21.09 -41.72
N ASP A 11 -20.83 20.88 -42.41
CA ASP A 11 -22.13 20.78 -41.74
C ASP A 11 -22.21 19.53 -40.84
N ASN A 12 -21.38 18.52 -41.07
CA ASN A 12 -21.24 17.39 -40.15
C ASN A 12 -20.68 17.81 -38.79
N SER A 13 -19.68 18.70 -38.78
CA SER A 13 -19.08 19.25 -37.56
C SER A 13 -20.08 20.09 -36.78
N LYS A 14 -20.89 20.92 -37.46
CA LYS A 14 -21.96 21.71 -36.81
C LYS A 14 -23.06 20.82 -36.23
N ASN A 15 -23.52 19.84 -37.01
CA ASN A 15 -24.54 18.89 -36.57
C ASN A 15 -24.03 17.99 -35.43
N SER A 16 -22.73 17.72 -35.39
CA SER A 16 -22.09 16.99 -34.29
C SER A 16 -22.17 17.75 -32.97
N GLU A 17 -21.99 19.08 -32.97
CA GLU A 17 -22.14 19.89 -31.75
C GLU A 17 -23.61 19.95 -31.29
N GLU A 18 -24.55 20.20 -32.20
CA GLU A 18 -25.99 20.26 -31.88
C GLU A 18 -26.49 18.93 -31.31
N SER A 19 -26.11 17.80 -31.91
CA SER A 19 -26.47 16.46 -31.41
C SER A 19 -25.92 16.16 -30.01
N VAL A 20 -24.68 16.55 -29.71
CA VAL A 20 -24.09 16.38 -28.37
C VAL A 20 -24.85 17.23 -27.34
N LEU A 21 -25.16 18.48 -27.67
CA LEU A 21 -25.92 19.37 -26.78
C LEU A 21 -27.34 18.84 -26.53
N PHE A 22 -28.01 18.37 -27.58
CA PHE A 22 -29.33 17.76 -27.49
C PHE A 22 -29.32 16.55 -26.54
N VAL A 23 -28.37 15.63 -26.74
CA VAL A 23 -28.22 14.42 -25.89
C VAL A 23 -27.90 14.79 -24.46
N LYS A 24 -26.98 15.73 -24.19
CA LYS A 24 -26.68 16.19 -22.82
C LYS A 24 -27.87 16.83 -22.13
N SER A 25 -28.73 17.53 -22.87
CA SER A 25 -29.95 18.15 -22.31
C SER A 25 -30.99 17.12 -21.88
N ILE A 26 -30.99 15.96 -22.55
CA ILE A 26 -31.89 14.83 -22.29
C ILE A 26 -31.30 13.93 -21.19
N PHE A 27 -30.07 13.46 -21.33
CA PHE A 27 -29.33 12.69 -20.32
C PHE A 27 -28.73 13.61 -19.25
N SER A 28 -29.60 14.30 -18.54
CA SER A 28 -29.28 15.28 -17.50
C SER A 28 -29.57 14.75 -16.10
N GLN A 29 -29.04 15.41 -15.07
CA GLN A 29 -29.21 14.99 -13.68
C GLN A 29 -30.68 14.94 -13.25
N ARG A 30 -31.49 15.91 -13.72
CA ARG A 30 -32.95 15.93 -13.51
C ARG A 30 -33.65 14.67 -14.03
N ASN A 31 -33.07 14.00 -15.03
CA ASN A 31 -33.62 12.83 -15.67
C ASN A 31 -32.92 11.53 -15.22
N GLY A 32 -32.06 11.60 -14.21
CA GLY A 32 -31.41 10.43 -13.63
C GLY A 32 -30.05 10.06 -14.23
N PHE A 33 -29.38 11.00 -14.91
CA PHE A 33 -28.12 10.73 -15.60
C PHE A 33 -27.04 11.80 -15.36
N ILE A 34 -25.77 11.41 -15.32
CA ILE A 34 -24.63 12.33 -15.44
C ILE A 34 -23.86 11.97 -16.71
N CYS A 35 -23.87 12.85 -17.70
CA CYS A 35 -23.05 12.71 -18.91
C CYS A 35 -21.66 13.32 -18.73
N ARG A 36 -20.62 12.56 -19.09
CA ARG A 36 -19.24 13.04 -19.18
C ARG A 36 -18.71 12.74 -20.59
N THR A 37 -18.07 13.72 -21.23
CA THR A 37 -17.40 13.48 -22.52
C THR A 37 -16.17 12.59 -22.27
N ASP A 38 -15.99 11.54 -23.06
CA ASP A 38 -14.81 10.66 -22.95
C ASP A 38 -13.64 11.24 -23.77
N HIS A 39 -12.44 11.22 -23.20
CA HIS A 39 -11.24 11.76 -23.84
C HIS A 39 -10.04 10.84 -23.57
N PRO A 40 -9.35 10.34 -24.61
CA PRO A 40 -9.58 10.54 -26.07
C PRO A 40 -10.83 9.84 -26.63
N ASP A 41 -11.41 10.34 -27.73
CA ASP A 41 -12.53 9.66 -28.42
C ASP A 41 -12.05 8.40 -29.16
N PHE A 42 -12.32 7.24 -28.58
CA PHE A 42 -12.05 5.93 -29.18
C PHE A 42 -13.29 5.25 -29.79
N GLY A 43 -14.36 6.02 -30.06
CA GLY A 43 -15.65 5.48 -30.48
C GLY A 43 -16.69 5.46 -29.35
N VAL A 44 -16.56 6.38 -28.39
CA VAL A 44 -17.55 6.69 -27.36
C VAL A 44 -17.61 8.21 -27.27
N ASP A 45 -18.78 8.77 -27.51
CA ASP A 45 -18.95 10.22 -27.48
C ASP A 45 -19.29 10.69 -26.06
N GLN A 46 -20.05 9.90 -25.29
CA GLN A 46 -20.40 10.21 -23.90
C GLN A 46 -20.36 8.95 -23.03
N LEU A 47 -19.77 9.08 -21.84
CA LEU A 47 -19.91 8.14 -20.74
C LEU A 47 -21.04 8.63 -19.82
N VAL A 48 -22.05 7.80 -19.62
CA VAL A 48 -23.26 8.16 -18.87
C VAL A 48 -23.33 7.36 -17.59
N GLU A 49 -23.41 8.06 -16.47
CA GLU A 49 -23.59 7.48 -15.14
C GLU A 49 -25.07 7.56 -14.73
N LEU A 50 -25.59 6.47 -14.16
CA LEU A 50 -26.94 6.40 -13.63
C LEU A 50 -27.01 7.01 -12.22
N LEU A 51 -28.06 7.79 -11.97
CA LEU A 51 -28.42 8.24 -10.63
C LEU A 51 -29.48 7.32 -10.05
N LYS A 52 -29.44 7.09 -8.73
CA LYS A 52 -30.48 6.33 -8.02
C LYS A 52 -31.71 7.21 -7.80
N PHE A 53 -32.88 6.66 -8.08
CA PHE A 53 -34.16 7.28 -7.75
C PHE A 53 -34.40 7.16 -6.25
N ASP A 54 -34.62 8.29 -5.59
CA ASP A 54 -34.99 8.35 -4.19
C ASP A 54 -36.51 8.52 -4.08
N GLY A 55 -37.17 7.47 -3.61
CA GLY A 55 -38.62 7.41 -3.48
C GLY A 55 -39.20 8.46 -2.54
N ASP A 56 -38.43 8.89 -1.53
CA ASP A 56 -38.90 9.85 -0.53
C ASP A 56 -38.91 11.29 -1.09
N SER A 57 -37.91 11.62 -1.91
CA SER A 57 -37.82 12.94 -2.56
C SER A 57 -38.45 12.98 -3.94
N SER A 58 -38.84 11.84 -4.51
CA SER A 58 -39.27 11.71 -5.92
C SER A 58 -38.27 12.29 -6.92
N THR A 59 -36.97 12.25 -6.57
CA THR A 59 -35.88 12.82 -7.38
C THR A 59 -34.69 11.87 -7.47
N TYR A 60 -33.83 12.12 -8.46
CA TYR A 60 -32.56 11.45 -8.61
C TYR A 60 -31.46 12.24 -7.87
N ASN A 61 -30.99 11.73 -6.73
CA ASN A 61 -30.08 12.50 -5.85
C ASN A 61 -28.79 11.76 -5.44
N GLN A 62 -28.62 10.50 -5.83
CA GLN A 62 -27.43 9.71 -5.47
C GLN A 62 -26.72 9.17 -6.71
N ALA A 63 -25.43 9.51 -6.85
CA ALA A 63 -24.55 8.93 -7.86
C ALA A 63 -24.27 7.45 -7.54
N THR A 64 -24.37 6.57 -8.53
CA THR A 64 -24.24 5.11 -8.32
C THR A 64 -22.91 4.55 -8.82
N ASN A 65 -22.12 5.33 -9.57
CA ASN A 65 -20.98 4.86 -10.35
C ASN A 65 -21.32 3.76 -11.38
N LYS A 66 -22.60 3.42 -11.59
CA LYS A 66 -23.06 2.50 -12.64
C LYS A 66 -23.11 3.26 -13.95
N ARG A 67 -22.30 2.85 -14.93
CA ARG A 67 -22.10 3.59 -16.18
C ARG A 67 -22.43 2.75 -17.41
N PHE A 68 -22.79 3.43 -18.49
CA PHE A 68 -22.89 2.88 -19.84
C PHE A 68 -22.36 3.92 -20.85
N VAL A 69 -22.07 3.47 -22.07
CA VAL A 69 -21.46 4.33 -23.09
C VAL A 69 -22.44 4.68 -24.20
N LEU A 70 -22.34 5.90 -24.72
CA LEU A 70 -23.13 6.39 -25.85
C LEU A 70 -22.24 6.61 -27.06
N GLN A 71 -22.73 6.17 -28.22
CA GLN A 71 -22.24 6.67 -29.51
C GLN A 71 -23.36 7.43 -30.21
N LEU A 72 -23.06 8.66 -30.58
CA LEU A 72 -23.90 9.58 -31.31
C LEU A 72 -23.57 9.54 -32.80
N LYS A 73 -24.62 9.64 -33.59
CA LYS A 73 -24.59 9.89 -35.02
C LYS A 73 -25.58 10.99 -35.33
N SER A 74 -25.23 11.88 -36.25
CA SER A 74 -26.13 12.89 -36.76
C SER A 74 -26.35 12.67 -38.26
N ILE A 75 -27.55 12.99 -38.72
CA ILE A 75 -27.93 13.08 -40.13
C ILE A 75 -28.71 14.37 -40.33
N GLU A 76 -28.56 14.96 -41.51
CA GLU A 76 -29.25 16.22 -41.83
C GLU A 76 -30.77 16.03 -41.88
N LYS A 77 -31.23 14.98 -42.58
CA LYS A 77 -32.63 14.61 -42.70
C LYS A 77 -32.80 13.10 -42.85
N ILE A 78 -33.80 12.53 -42.18
CA ILE A 78 -34.30 11.18 -42.48
C ILE A 78 -35.20 11.26 -43.73
N SER A 79 -34.73 10.70 -44.84
CA SER A 79 -35.45 10.60 -46.11
C SER A 79 -36.07 9.22 -46.29
N GLU A 80 -37.09 9.09 -47.16
CA GLU A 80 -37.82 7.84 -47.38
C GLU A 80 -36.91 6.68 -47.80
N ASP A 81 -35.85 6.95 -48.56
CA ASP A 81 -34.86 5.94 -49.00
C ASP A 81 -34.02 5.37 -47.83
N LYS A 82 -33.89 6.11 -46.74
CA LYS A 82 -33.25 5.65 -45.50
C LYS A 82 -34.18 4.81 -44.63
N ILE A 83 -35.47 4.75 -44.94
CA ILE A 83 -36.43 3.93 -44.21
C ILE A 83 -36.50 2.53 -44.85
N MET A 84 -36.61 1.49 -44.04
CA MET A 84 -36.87 0.13 -44.47
C MET A 84 -37.92 -0.50 -43.58
N GLU A 85 -38.93 -1.11 -44.18
CA GLU A 85 -39.92 -1.91 -43.45
C GLU A 85 -39.46 -3.37 -43.40
N LYS A 86 -39.47 -3.98 -42.21
CA LYS A 86 -39.28 -5.42 -42.03
C LYS A 86 -40.16 -5.90 -40.88
N SER A 87 -40.88 -6.99 -41.09
CA SER A 87 -41.77 -7.58 -40.08
C SER A 87 -42.82 -6.61 -39.52
N GLY A 88 -43.28 -5.65 -40.33
CA GLY A 88 -44.26 -4.64 -39.93
C GLY A 88 -43.70 -3.48 -39.09
N GLU A 89 -42.38 -3.40 -38.93
CA GLU A 89 -41.69 -2.32 -38.23
C GLU A 89 -40.79 -1.54 -39.19
N ASN A 90 -40.74 -0.22 -39.01
CA ASN A 90 -39.93 0.68 -39.83
C ASN A 90 -38.59 0.98 -39.14
N PHE A 91 -37.50 0.83 -39.88
CA PHE A 91 -36.13 1.04 -39.43
C PHE A 91 -35.43 2.15 -40.23
N ILE A 92 -34.60 2.92 -39.56
CA ILE A 92 -33.68 3.90 -40.15
C ILE A 92 -32.36 3.17 -40.46
N LYS A 93 -31.97 3.18 -41.74
CA LYS A 93 -30.72 2.60 -42.24
C LYS A 93 -29.59 3.63 -42.15
N ILE A 94 -28.51 3.28 -41.47
CA ILE A 94 -27.30 4.12 -41.42
C ILE A 94 -26.02 3.29 -41.48
N SER A 95 -25.01 3.81 -42.19
CA SER A 95 -23.68 3.22 -42.21
C SER A 95 -22.96 3.45 -40.87
N PHE A 96 -22.44 2.40 -40.25
CA PHE A 96 -21.80 2.46 -38.93
C PHE A 96 -20.50 1.68 -38.89
N LYS A 97 -19.45 2.22 -38.24
CA LYS A 97 -18.15 1.55 -38.17
C LYS A 97 -18.26 0.31 -37.28
N SER A 98 -17.89 -0.86 -37.81
CA SER A 98 -17.92 -2.12 -37.05
C SER A 98 -17.01 -2.08 -35.82
N SER A 99 -15.89 -1.35 -35.89
CA SER A 99 -15.00 -1.13 -34.74
C SER A 99 -15.65 -0.37 -33.59
N ARG A 100 -16.55 0.59 -33.87
CA ARG A 100 -17.27 1.34 -32.83
C ARG A 100 -18.33 0.46 -32.16
N LEU A 101 -19.05 -0.34 -32.94
CA LEU A 101 -20.02 -1.28 -32.40
C LEU A 101 -19.35 -2.30 -31.49
N LYS A 102 -18.19 -2.83 -31.90
CA LYS A 102 -17.38 -3.72 -31.07
C LYS A 102 -17.01 -3.06 -29.74
N TYR A 103 -16.53 -1.82 -29.78
CA TYR A 103 -16.13 -1.09 -28.58
C TYR A 103 -17.30 -0.91 -27.59
N LEU A 104 -18.50 -0.58 -28.07
CA LEU A 104 -19.70 -0.50 -27.22
C LEU A 104 -20.09 -1.85 -26.61
N LEU A 105 -19.94 -2.95 -27.36
CA LEU A 105 -20.21 -4.31 -26.90
C LEU A 105 -19.14 -4.85 -25.93
N GLU A 106 -17.98 -4.22 -25.83
CA GLU A 106 -16.93 -4.57 -24.87
C GLU A 106 -17.09 -3.84 -23.52
N PHE A 107 -18.01 -2.87 -23.43
CA PHE A 107 -18.29 -2.10 -22.21
C PHE A 107 -19.18 -2.85 -21.19
N ALA A 108 -18.85 -4.11 -20.90
CA ALA A 108 -19.57 -4.92 -19.92
C ALA A 108 -19.49 -4.30 -18.51
N PRO A 109 -20.53 -4.44 -17.65
CA PRO A 109 -21.73 -5.26 -17.87
C PRO A 109 -22.86 -4.55 -18.61
N ALA A 110 -22.78 -3.22 -18.78
CA ALA A 110 -23.86 -2.39 -19.30
C ALA A 110 -24.00 -2.42 -20.83
N TYR A 111 -22.87 -2.54 -21.53
CA TYR A 111 -22.74 -2.26 -22.96
C TYR A 111 -23.04 -0.79 -23.30
N GLY A 112 -23.49 -0.51 -24.52
CA GLY A 112 -23.70 0.85 -25.01
C GLY A 112 -25.02 1.06 -25.72
N LEU A 113 -25.34 2.34 -25.92
CA LEU A 113 -26.52 2.80 -26.62
C LEU A 113 -26.07 3.65 -27.83
N ILE A 114 -26.68 3.40 -28.99
CA ILE A 114 -26.42 4.18 -30.20
C ILE A 114 -27.59 5.13 -30.41
N ILE A 115 -27.29 6.42 -30.57
CA ILE A 115 -28.30 7.47 -30.78
C ILE A 115 -28.07 8.10 -32.15
N LEU A 116 -29.15 8.20 -32.93
CA LEU A 116 -29.20 8.88 -34.22
C LEU A 116 -30.02 10.15 -34.09
N TYR A 117 -29.38 11.30 -34.26
CA TYR A 117 -30.00 12.62 -34.29
C TYR A 117 -30.36 13.05 -35.71
N ASP A 118 -31.61 13.41 -35.93
CA ASP A 118 -32.13 13.99 -37.16
C ASP A 118 -32.22 15.51 -37.02
N ALA A 119 -31.28 16.23 -37.64
CA ALA A 119 -31.13 17.68 -37.48
C ALA A 119 -32.35 18.45 -38.02
N PHE A 120 -32.98 17.96 -39.10
CA PHE A 120 -34.15 18.62 -39.70
C PHE A 120 -35.37 18.59 -38.79
N SER A 121 -35.71 17.42 -38.23
CA SER A 121 -36.86 17.29 -37.33
C SER A 121 -36.54 17.61 -35.87
N LYS A 122 -35.25 17.75 -35.53
CA LYS A 122 -34.72 17.89 -34.17
C LYS A 122 -35.14 16.76 -33.24
N LYS A 123 -35.26 15.56 -33.78
CA LYS A 123 -35.57 14.33 -33.05
C LYS A 123 -34.34 13.44 -32.95
N ALA A 124 -34.31 12.59 -31.93
CA ALA A 124 -33.32 11.52 -31.84
C ALA A 124 -34.01 10.17 -31.72
N TYR A 125 -33.38 9.15 -32.29
CA TYR A 125 -33.79 7.76 -32.24
C TYR A 125 -32.68 6.94 -31.61
N PHE A 126 -33.00 5.85 -30.92
CA PHE A 126 -31.98 5.04 -30.25
C PHE A 126 -32.18 3.54 -30.44
N ASP A 127 -31.09 2.80 -30.28
CA ASP A 127 -31.17 1.36 -30.10
C ASP A 127 -29.98 0.86 -29.26
N TYR A 128 -30.18 -0.27 -28.59
CA TYR A 128 -29.14 -0.88 -27.76
C TYR A 128 -28.10 -1.57 -28.65
N ALA A 129 -26.82 -1.50 -28.27
CA ALA A 129 -25.74 -2.06 -29.09
C ALA A 129 -25.94 -3.56 -29.38
N GLU A 130 -26.50 -4.31 -28.44
CA GLU A 130 -26.83 -5.72 -28.60
C GLU A 130 -28.00 -5.98 -29.55
N GLU A 131 -29.01 -5.11 -29.58
CA GLU A 131 -30.13 -5.24 -30.51
C GLU A 131 -29.68 -4.90 -31.92
N ILE A 132 -28.81 -3.89 -32.08
CA ILE A 132 -28.12 -3.63 -33.34
C ILE A 132 -27.29 -4.84 -33.79
N TYR A 133 -26.56 -5.50 -32.88
CA TYR A 133 -25.80 -6.71 -33.19
C TYR A 133 -26.71 -7.86 -33.65
N LYS A 134 -27.84 -8.09 -32.97
CA LYS A 134 -28.85 -9.10 -33.35
C LYS A 134 -29.45 -8.79 -34.72
N ASN A 135 -29.91 -7.55 -34.91
CA ASN A 135 -30.45 -7.06 -36.18
C ASN A 135 -29.45 -7.24 -37.32
N LEU A 136 -28.16 -6.95 -37.12
CA LEU A 136 -27.16 -7.20 -38.15
C LEU A 136 -27.07 -8.67 -38.56
N ASN A 137 -27.14 -9.61 -37.62
CA ASN A 137 -27.15 -11.04 -37.94
C ASN A 137 -28.44 -11.47 -38.65
N ASP A 138 -29.59 -10.97 -38.20
CA ASP A 138 -30.91 -11.32 -38.73
C ASP A 138 -31.18 -10.74 -40.12
N PHE A 139 -30.64 -9.54 -40.42
CA PHE A 139 -30.80 -8.89 -41.71
C PHE A 139 -29.75 -9.32 -42.73
N HIS A 140 -28.56 -9.75 -42.29
CA HIS A 140 -27.49 -10.23 -43.19
C HIS A 140 -27.34 -11.77 -43.25
N GLN A 141 -28.25 -12.52 -42.63
CA GLN A 141 -28.27 -13.99 -42.61
C GLN A 141 -26.93 -14.59 -42.15
N GLY A 142 -26.40 -14.10 -41.02
CA GLY A 142 -25.15 -14.57 -40.42
C GLY A 142 -24.10 -13.48 -40.23
N GLU A 143 -22.85 -13.89 -39.99
CA GLU A 143 -21.77 -12.99 -39.52
C GLU A 143 -20.99 -12.25 -40.63
N SER A 144 -21.42 -12.34 -41.89
CA SER A 144 -20.72 -11.75 -43.04
C SER A 144 -20.52 -10.23 -42.94
N TRP A 145 -21.35 -9.54 -42.15
CA TRP A 145 -21.24 -8.11 -41.91
C TRP A 145 -20.00 -7.74 -41.07
N LYS A 146 -19.44 -8.68 -40.28
CA LYS A 146 -18.25 -8.43 -39.45
C LYS A 146 -17.00 -8.13 -40.27
N GLU A 147 -16.94 -8.62 -41.51
CA GLU A 147 -15.86 -8.36 -42.46
C GLU A 147 -15.94 -6.96 -43.09
N LYS A 148 -17.11 -6.30 -43.01
CA LYS A 148 -17.31 -4.95 -43.54
C LYS A 148 -16.79 -3.92 -42.52
N LYS A 149 -15.99 -2.96 -43.00
CA LYS A 149 -15.54 -1.82 -42.18
C LYS A 149 -16.71 -0.95 -41.69
N GLN A 150 -17.76 -0.85 -42.50
CA GLN A 150 -18.95 -0.07 -42.22
C GLN A 150 -20.23 -0.81 -42.62
N PRO A 151 -20.73 -1.75 -41.80
CA PRO A 151 -22.05 -2.35 -42.01
C PRO A 151 -23.16 -1.29 -41.93
N THR A 152 -24.30 -1.57 -42.56
CA THR A 152 -25.52 -0.78 -42.39
C THR A 152 -26.28 -1.31 -41.17
N ILE A 153 -26.46 -0.47 -40.16
CA ILE A 153 -27.27 -0.77 -38.98
C ILE A 153 -28.69 -0.25 -39.19
N TYR A 154 -29.63 -0.79 -38.40
CA TYR A 154 -31.05 -0.54 -38.49
C TYR A 154 -31.53 -0.08 -37.11
N ILE A 155 -31.97 1.18 -37.00
CA ILE A 155 -32.51 1.75 -35.75
C ILE A 155 -34.03 1.87 -35.88
N PRO A 156 -34.84 1.28 -34.99
CA PRO A 156 -36.29 1.37 -35.05
C PRO A 156 -36.82 2.82 -34.98
N LEU A 157 -37.78 3.17 -35.84
CA LEU A 157 -38.40 4.51 -35.86
C LEU A 157 -39.30 4.79 -34.65
N ASN A 158 -39.82 3.74 -34.01
CA ASN A 158 -40.61 3.82 -32.77
C ASN A 158 -39.75 4.13 -31.53
N ASN A 159 -38.44 3.87 -31.57
CA ASN A 159 -37.51 4.20 -30.49
C ASN A 159 -37.12 5.68 -30.52
N GLU A 160 -38.10 6.58 -30.52
CA GLU A 160 -37.87 8.02 -30.38
C GLU A 160 -37.41 8.32 -28.94
N LEU A 161 -36.32 9.07 -28.82
CA LEU A 161 -35.75 9.47 -27.54
C LEU A 161 -36.63 10.55 -26.90
N SER A 162 -37.41 10.15 -25.89
CA SER A 162 -38.34 10.97 -25.13
C SER A 162 -38.13 10.81 -23.62
N LEU A 163 -38.86 11.56 -22.79
CA LEU A 163 -38.80 11.38 -21.33
C LEU A 163 -39.28 9.99 -20.89
N ASP A 164 -40.28 9.44 -21.57
CA ASP A 164 -40.78 8.10 -21.28
C ASP A 164 -39.76 7.03 -21.65
N SER A 165 -39.13 7.16 -22.82
CA SER A 165 -38.08 6.23 -23.24
C SER A 165 -36.83 6.33 -22.37
N LEU A 166 -36.53 7.49 -21.79
CA LEU A 166 -35.43 7.64 -20.83
C LEU A 166 -35.64 6.84 -19.56
N LYS A 167 -36.88 6.78 -19.05
CA LYS A 167 -37.20 5.95 -17.90
C LYS A 167 -36.95 4.47 -18.23
N ILE A 168 -37.37 4.04 -19.41
CA ILE A 168 -37.13 2.67 -19.90
C ILE A 168 -35.62 2.39 -20.02
N ILE A 169 -34.85 3.31 -20.59
CA ILE A 169 -33.38 3.21 -20.70
C ILE A 169 -32.73 3.13 -19.31
N HIS A 170 -33.18 3.96 -18.36
CA HIS A 170 -32.69 3.97 -16.99
C HIS A 170 -32.94 2.63 -16.30
N ASP A 171 -34.18 2.14 -16.34
CA ASP A 171 -34.58 0.86 -15.76
C ASP A 171 -33.80 -0.29 -16.40
N PHE A 172 -33.62 -0.26 -17.72
CA PHE A 172 -32.88 -1.28 -18.46
C PHE A 172 -31.42 -1.41 -18.00
N PHE A 173 -30.68 -0.29 -17.95
CA PHE A 173 -29.28 -0.34 -17.53
C PHE A 173 -29.13 -0.57 -16.02
N SER A 174 -30.05 -0.05 -15.19
CA SER A 174 -30.05 -0.31 -13.74
C SER A 174 -30.20 -1.82 -13.46
N ASN A 175 -31.23 -2.45 -14.04
CA ASN A 175 -31.47 -3.88 -13.92
C ASN A 175 -30.28 -4.71 -14.42
N ARG A 176 -29.61 -4.27 -15.48
CA ARG A 176 -28.45 -4.99 -16.03
C ARG A 176 -27.27 -4.99 -15.08
N HIS A 177 -26.93 -3.85 -14.49
CA HIS A 177 -25.90 -3.76 -13.47
C HIS A 177 -26.25 -4.63 -12.26
N GLU A 178 -27.49 -4.57 -11.77
CA GLU A 178 -27.96 -5.39 -10.66
C GLU A 178 -27.89 -6.89 -10.96
N ASN A 179 -28.29 -7.31 -12.16
CA ASN A 179 -28.20 -8.70 -12.60
C ASN A 179 -26.75 -9.19 -12.71
N ALA A 180 -25.85 -8.34 -13.22
CA ALA A 180 -24.42 -8.68 -13.32
C ALA A 180 -23.77 -8.80 -11.93
N GLU A 181 -24.05 -7.84 -11.04
CA GLU A 181 -23.65 -7.91 -9.63
C GLU A 181 -24.18 -9.20 -8.99
N SER A 182 -25.46 -9.53 -9.20
CA SER A 182 -26.08 -10.75 -8.68
C SER A 182 -25.43 -12.02 -9.22
N LEU A 183 -25.11 -12.08 -10.52
CA LEU A 183 -24.48 -13.24 -11.14
C LEU A 183 -23.06 -13.46 -10.60
N ILE A 184 -22.29 -12.39 -10.43
CA ILE A 184 -20.96 -12.44 -9.81
C ILE A 184 -21.06 -12.93 -8.36
N LEU A 185 -22.01 -12.41 -7.59
CA LEU A 185 -22.24 -12.79 -6.19
C LEU A 185 -22.73 -14.24 -6.02
N ASN A 186 -23.50 -14.76 -6.97
CA ASN A 186 -24.12 -16.09 -6.89
C ASN A 186 -23.28 -17.19 -7.54
N HIS A 187 -22.59 -16.89 -8.64
CA HIS A 187 -21.90 -17.89 -9.45
C HIS A 187 -20.40 -17.64 -9.61
N GLY A 188 -19.84 -16.58 -9.01
CA GLY A 188 -18.40 -16.29 -9.07
C GLY A 188 -17.53 -17.51 -8.70
N GLN A 189 -17.96 -18.33 -7.73
CA GLN A 189 -17.27 -19.55 -7.31
C GLN A 189 -17.19 -20.59 -8.43
N SER A 190 -18.24 -20.72 -9.23
CA SER A 190 -18.30 -21.67 -10.34
C SER A 190 -17.38 -21.28 -11.51
N TYR A 191 -16.94 -20.02 -11.57
CA TYR A 191 -16.08 -19.48 -12.62
C TYR A 191 -14.65 -19.16 -12.15
N ASN A 192 -14.20 -19.69 -11.00
CA ASN A 192 -12.89 -19.37 -10.39
C ASN A 192 -12.66 -17.86 -10.13
N ILE A 193 -13.73 -17.06 -10.05
CA ILE A 193 -13.65 -15.69 -9.57
C ILE A 193 -13.52 -15.79 -8.04
N PRO A 194 -12.52 -15.16 -7.40
CA PRO A 194 -12.34 -15.22 -5.95
C PRO A 194 -13.62 -14.79 -5.26
N SER A 195 -14.29 -15.74 -4.63
CA SER A 195 -15.56 -15.54 -3.96
C SER A 195 -15.46 -16.26 -2.64
N PHE A 196 -15.46 -15.44 -1.59
CA PHE A 196 -15.29 -15.86 -0.21
C PHE A 196 -16.22 -17.05 0.08
N ARG A 197 -15.65 -18.12 0.63
CA ARG A 197 -16.39 -19.35 0.92
C ARG A 197 -17.47 -19.04 1.95
N LYS A 198 -18.72 -18.96 1.48
CA LYS A 198 -19.89 -18.83 2.34
C LYS A 198 -20.03 -20.09 3.22
N PRO A 199 -20.42 -19.95 4.50
CA PRO A 199 -20.99 -21.06 5.25
C PRO A 199 -22.19 -21.63 4.48
N SER A 200 -22.41 -22.94 4.56
CA SER A 200 -23.40 -23.68 3.75
C SER A 200 -24.77 -22.97 3.69
N THR A 201 -25.10 -22.47 2.51
CA THR A 201 -26.14 -21.47 2.21
C THR A 201 -27.57 -22.02 2.11
N LYS A 202 -28.00 -22.94 3.00
CA LYS A 202 -29.41 -23.36 3.00
C LYS A 202 -30.31 -22.48 3.87
N ASP A 203 -29.76 -21.71 4.81
CA ASP A 203 -30.56 -21.01 5.84
C ASP A 203 -30.50 -19.48 5.80
N PHE A 204 -29.70 -18.85 4.93
CA PHE A 204 -29.51 -17.38 4.91
C PHE A 204 -29.41 -16.81 3.48
N ASP A 205 -30.20 -15.77 3.16
CA ASP A 205 -30.04 -14.99 1.92
C ASP A 205 -29.17 -13.76 2.18
N PHE A 206 -27.91 -13.78 1.73
CA PHE A 206 -26.96 -12.67 1.87
C PHE A 206 -27.35 -11.38 1.10
N ARG A 207 -28.44 -11.39 0.33
CA ARG A 207 -29.02 -10.18 -0.28
C ARG A 207 -30.10 -9.55 0.60
N ASN A 208 -30.62 -10.28 1.56
CA ASN A 208 -31.62 -9.80 2.51
C ASN A 208 -30.89 -9.14 3.70
N PRO A 209 -31.03 -7.81 3.91
CA PRO A 209 -30.39 -7.12 5.03
C PRO A 209 -30.69 -7.75 6.39
N GLN A 210 -31.87 -8.36 6.59
CA GLN A 210 -32.22 -9.01 7.86
C GLN A 210 -31.43 -10.30 8.11
N ASP A 211 -31.23 -11.10 7.06
CA ASP A 211 -30.42 -12.32 7.17
C ASP A 211 -28.95 -11.97 7.34
N VAL A 212 -28.46 -10.96 6.61
CA VAL A 212 -27.09 -10.43 6.77
C VAL A 212 -26.87 -9.90 8.19
N LYS A 213 -27.82 -9.12 8.72
CA LYS A 213 -27.79 -8.65 10.11
C LYS A 213 -27.71 -9.81 11.09
N LYS A 214 -28.56 -10.84 10.91
CA LYS A 214 -28.55 -12.03 11.77
C LYS A 214 -27.20 -12.75 11.73
N VAL A 215 -26.65 -12.96 10.53
CA VAL A 215 -25.33 -13.59 10.35
C VAL A 215 -24.23 -12.77 11.02
N LEU A 216 -24.21 -11.44 10.83
CA LEU A 216 -23.21 -10.57 11.44
C LEU A 216 -23.29 -10.55 12.97
N VAL A 217 -24.50 -10.55 13.54
CA VAL A 217 -24.68 -10.57 15.01
C VAL A 217 -24.27 -11.92 15.61
N GLU A 218 -24.53 -13.03 14.92
CA GLU A 218 -24.29 -14.39 15.42
C GLU A 218 -22.85 -14.87 15.15
N TYR A 219 -22.31 -14.58 13.97
CA TYR A 219 -21.03 -15.11 13.48
C TYR A 219 -19.98 -14.04 13.19
N GLY A 220 -20.31 -12.74 13.23
CA GLY A 220 -19.40 -11.67 12.82
C GLY A 220 -18.05 -11.69 13.54
N TRP A 221 -18.03 -11.98 14.83
CA TRP A 221 -16.78 -12.09 15.59
C TRP A 221 -15.95 -13.32 15.21
N SER A 222 -16.59 -14.47 14.92
CA SER A 222 -15.87 -15.64 14.40
C SER A 222 -15.21 -15.32 13.07
N LEU A 223 -15.91 -14.60 12.19
CA LEU A 223 -15.37 -14.17 10.91
C LEU A 223 -14.22 -13.18 11.07
N ILE A 224 -14.25 -12.30 12.07
CA ILE A 224 -13.10 -11.45 12.42
C ILE A 224 -11.92 -12.28 12.94
N ASP A 225 -12.17 -13.26 13.80
CA ASP A 225 -11.13 -14.15 14.34
C ASP A 225 -10.49 -15.00 13.22
N ASP A 226 -11.29 -15.41 12.24
CA ASP A 226 -10.84 -16.07 11.00
C ASP A 226 -10.25 -15.06 9.97
N ASN A 227 -10.32 -13.76 10.29
CA ASN A 227 -9.80 -12.62 9.52
C ASN A 227 -10.43 -12.45 8.13
N ASP A 228 -11.71 -12.76 8.01
CA ASP A 228 -12.53 -12.49 6.82
C ASP A 228 -13.01 -11.03 6.78
N LEU A 229 -12.12 -10.07 7.08
CA LEU A 229 -12.45 -8.64 7.27
C LEU A 229 -13.19 -8.03 6.08
N ASN A 230 -12.75 -8.33 4.86
CA ASN A 230 -13.41 -7.83 3.63
C ASN A 230 -14.80 -8.43 3.44
N PHE A 231 -14.99 -9.69 3.81
CA PHE A 231 -16.30 -10.32 3.73
C PHE A 231 -17.25 -9.72 4.76
N VAL A 232 -16.78 -9.52 6.00
CA VAL A 232 -17.54 -8.82 7.04
C VAL A 232 -17.86 -7.38 6.61
N ASP A 233 -16.89 -6.65 6.03
CA ASP A 233 -17.12 -5.30 5.52
C ASP A 233 -18.18 -5.26 4.40
N SER A 234 -18.09 -6.21 3.45
CA SER A 234 -19.07 -6.34 2.37
C SER A 234 -20.48 -6.70 2.87
N MET A 235 -20.59 -7.43 3.97
CA MET A 235 -21.87 -7.70 4.62
C MET A 235 -22.39 -6.47 5.36
N LEU A 236 -21.50 -5.75 6.05
CA LEU A 236 -21.84 -4.52 6.76
C LEU A 236 -22.30 -3.41 5.81
N SER A 237 -21.81 -3.38 4.56
CA SER A 237 -22.24 -2.41 3.55
C SER A 237 -23.61 -2.68 2.94
N VAL A 238 -24.16 -3.89 3.11
CA VAL A 238 -25.56 -4.21 2.74
C VAL A 238 -26.56 -3.58 3.71
N LEU A 239 -26.14 -3.36 4.96
CA LEU A 239 -26.99 -2.78 5.99
C LEU A 239 -27.10 -1.26 5.84
N SER A 240 -28.28 -0.72 6.09
CA SER A 240 -28.47 0.73 6.16
C SER A 240 -27.73 1.32 7.37
N TYR A 241 -27.36 2.60 7.27
CA TYR A 241 -26.73 3.33 8.37
C TYR A 241 -27.57 3.30 9.64
N HIS A 242 -28.89 3.39 9.49
CA HIS A 242 -29.84 3.30 10.60
C HIS A 242 -29.81 1.91 11.27
N GLU A 243 -29.67 0.82 10.51
CA GLU A 243 -29.55 -0.53 11.08
C GLU A 243 -28.25 -0.72 11.86
N LEU A 244 -27.13 -0.20 11.33
CA LEU A 244 -25.83 -0.23 12.00
C LEU A 244 -25.85 0.58 13.30
N LEU A 245 -26.36 1.82 13.24
CA LEU A 245 -26.36 2.75 14.36
C LEU A 245 -27.35 2.41 15.47
N ASN A 246 -28.30 1.52 15.24
CA ASN A 246 -29.24 1.09 16.28
C ASN A 246 -28.87 -0.24 16.94
N ASP A 247 -27.80 -0.89 16.50
CA ASP A 247 -27.33 -2.15 17.07
C ASP A 247 -25.89 -1.99 17.60
N PRO A 248 -25.69 -2.00 18.94
CA PRO A 248 -24.37 -1.83 19.53
C PRO A 248 -23.35 -2.86 19.04
N ARG A 249 -23.76 -4.12 18.79
CA ARG A 249 -22.84 -5.14 18.32
C ARG A 249 -22.36 -4.84 16.90
N LEU A 250 -23.26 -4.42 16.02
CA LEU A 250 -22.90 -4.05 14.65
C LEU A 250 -22.08 -2.76 14.61
N CYS A 251 -22.37 -1.78 15.46
CA CYS A 251 -21.52 -0.60 15.63
C CYS A 251 -20.08 -0.99 15.99
N LEU A 252 -19.91 -1.84 17.01
CA LEU A 252 -18.58 -2.27 17.45
C LEU A 252 -17.89 -3.11 16.37
N LEU A 253 -18.62 -4.01 15.69
CA LEU A 253 -18.11 -4.82 14.60
C LEU A 253 -17.63 -3.94 13.43
N LYS A 254 -18.43 -2.96 13.01
CA LYS A 254 -18.05 -2.01 11.95
C LYS A 254 -16.87 -1.17 12.36
N ALA A 255 -16.80 -0.72 13.61
CA ALA A 255 -15.64 0.01 14.12
C ALA A 255 -14.36 -0.84 14.06
N THR A 256 -14.43 -2.11 14.47
CA THR A 256 -13.30 -3.05 14.39
C THR A 256 -12.87 -3.27 12.95
N VAL A 257 -13.79 -3.64 12.06
CA VAL A 257 -13.47 -3.90 10.64
C VAL A 257 -12.87 -2.67 9.98
N SER A 258 -13.48 -1.50 10.17
CA SER A 258 -12.98 -0.23 9.62
C SER A 258 -11.57 0.08 10.12
N CYS A 259 -11.28 -0.19 11.40
CA CYS A 259 -9.94 0.01 11.95
C CYS A 259 -8.91 -0.95 11.33
N GLU A 260 -9.27 -2.22 11.12
CA GLU A 260 -8.36 -3.21 10.57
C GLU A 260 -8.11 -3.03 9.07
N ILE A 261 -9.06 -2.48 8.32
CA ILE A 261 -8.89 -2.16 6.88
C ILE A 261 -8.27 -0.76 6.65
N GLY A 262 -7.95 -0.01 7.70
CA GLY A 262 -7.27 1.29 7.59
C GLY A 262 -8.18 2.53 7.54
N ASN A 263 -9.50 2.36 7.60
CA ASN A 263 -10.46 3.46 7.67
C ASN A 263 -10.66 3.92 9.13
N HIS A 264 -9.65 4.60 9.67
CA HIS A 264 -9.58 4.96 11.08
C HIS A 264 -10.59 6.04 11.51
N PHE A 265 -11.06 6.88 10.58
CA PHE A 265 -12.10 7.88 10.86
C PHE A 265 -13.48 7.24 11.01
N ASP A 266 -13.84 6.32 10.12
CA ASP A 266 -15.09 5.55 10.28
C ASP A 266 -15.03 4.69 11.53
N ALA A 267 -13.86 4.10 11.84
CA ALA A 267 -13.67 3.37 13.08
C ALA A 267 -13.94 4.25 14.32
N ASP A 268 -13.39 5.46 14.36
CA ASP A 268 -13.61 6.43 15.44
C ASP A 268 -15.09 6.84 15.55
N PHE A 269 -15.73 7.09 14.40
CA PHE A 269 -17.15 7.44 14.33
C PHE A 269 -18.05 6.33 14.89
N PHE A 270 -17.93 5.11 14.38
CA PHE A 270 -18.78 3.98 14.81
C PHE A 270 -18.51 3.58 16.25
N LEU A 271 -17.27 3.69 16.73
CA LEU A 271 -16.95 3.46 18.14
C LEU A 271 -17.55 4.52 19.05
N SER A 272 -17.56 5.79 18.62
CA SER A 272 -18.21 6.87 19.36
C SER A 272 -19.74 6.72 19.37
N LYS A 273 -20.32 6.13 18.32
CA LYS A 273 -21.74 5.78 18.29
C LYS A 273 -22.06 4.60 19.21
N TYR A 274 -21.21 3.58 19.23
CA TYR A 274 -21.31 2.49 20.20
C TYR A 274 -21.35 3.04 21.64
N ASP A 275 -20.50 4.01 21.97
CA ASP A 275 -20.44 4.63 23.30
C ASP A 275 -21.74 5.35 23.70
N GLN A 276 -22.51 5.85 22.72
CA GLN A 276 -23.80 6.53 22.95
C GLN A 276 -24.97 5.54 23.16
N LEU A 277 -24.86 4.32 22.64
CA LEU A 277 -25.95 3.33 22.63
C LEU A 277 -25.87 2.33 23.79
N SER A 278 -24.73 2.26 24.48
CA SER A 278 -24.33 1.07 25.22
C SER A 278 -24.59 1.12 26.73
N HIS A 279 -25.34 0.14 27.23
CA HIS A 279 -25.11 -0.51 28.54
C HIS A 279 -24.27 -1.77 28.26
N ALA A 280 -22.95 -1.63 28.16
CA ALA A 280 -22.07 -2.66 27.60
C ALA A 280 -22.14 -3.99 28.39
N ALA A 281 -22.21 -5.11 27.68
CA ALA A 281 -21.87 -6.41 28.25
C ALA A 281 -20.36 -6.46 28.54
N ASP A 282 -19.96 -7.02 29.68
CA ASP A 282 -18.56 -7.09 30.13
C ASP A 282 -17.62 -7.71 29.08
N SER A 283 -18.11 -8.64 28.27
CA SER A 283 -17.34 -9.32 27.21
C SER A 283 -16.87 -8.39 26.10
N ASP A 284 -17.60 -7.32 25.80
CA ASP A 284 -17.31 -6.40 24.70
C ASP A 284 -16.52 -5.18 25.17
N LEU A 285 -16.53 -4.90 26.47
CA LEU A 285 -15.82 -3.77 27.06
C LEU A 285 -14.31 -3.83 26.78
N SER A 286 -13.69 -5.01 26.94
CA SER A 286 -12.25 -5.17 26.69
C SER A 286 -11.88 -4.93 25.23
N ARG A 287 -12.69 -5.41 24.29
CA ARG A 287 -12.51 -5.19 22.84
C ARG A 287 -12.66 -3.72 22.50
N LYS A 288 -13.71 -3.07 23.01
CA LYS A 288 -13.94 -1.63 22.85
C LYS A 288 -12.75 -0.82 23.37
N ILE A 289 -12.26 -1.10 24.58
CA ILE A 289 -11.12 -0.36 25.17
C ILE A 289 -9.86 -0.57 24.33
N PHE A 290 -9.57 -1.81 23.89
CA PHE A 290 -8.43 -2.08 23.02
C PHE A 290 -8.54 -1.30 21.70
N LEU A 291 -9.71 -1.35 21.06
CA LEU A 291 -9.97 -0.67 19.79
C LEU A 291 -9.85 0.85 19.92
N ARG A 292 -10.41 1.44 20.99
CA ARG A 292 -10.30 2.88 21.29
C ARG A 292 -8.84 3.30 21.39
N ASN A 293 -8.03 2.58 22.19
CA ASN A 293 -6.61 2.87 22.32
C ASN A 293 -5.87 2.77 20.98
N LYS A 294 -6.19 1.74 20.16
CA LYS A 294 -5.56 1.55 18.85
C LYS A 294 -5.89 2.72 17.91
N ILE A 295 -7.15 3.12 17.84
CA ILE A 295 -7.60 4.26 17.01
C ILE A 295 -6.94 5.56 17.49
N ASP A 296 -6.95 5.83 18.80
CA ASP A 296 -6.39 7.06 19.35
C ASP A 296 -4.88 7.15 19.11
N PHE A 297 -4.16 6.02 19.17
CA PHE A 297 -2.73 5.97 18.85
C PHE A 297 -2.48 6.24 17.36
N ILE A 298 -3.23 5.59 16.47
CA ILE A 298 -3.08 5.76 15.02
C ILE A 298 -3.43 7.19 14.58
N LEU A 299 -4.46 7.80 15.17
CA LEU A 299 -4.85 9.18 14.91
C LEU A 299 -3.96 10.21 15.63
N GLY A 300 -2.93 9.78 16.37
CA GLY A 300 -1.99 10.66 17.07
C GLY A 300 -2.58 11.43 18.26
N LYS A 301 -3.70 10.95 18.81
CA LYS A 301 -4.32 11.51 20.03
C LYS A 301 -3.58 11.09 21.30
N VAL A 302 -2.91 9.93 21.28
CA VAL A 302 -2.04 9.45 22.37
C VAL A 302 -0.67 9.06 21.82
N ASP A 303 0.37 9.21 22.66
CA ASP A 303 1.75 8.86 22.28
C ASP A 303 2.10 7.40 22.61
N TYR A 304 3.33 6.98 22.30
CA TYR A 304 3.85 5.64 22.63
C TYR A 304 3.77 5.30 24.11
N SER A 305 4.00 6.28 24.99
CA SER A 305 4.06 6.07 26.45
C SER A 305 2.67 5.84 27.01
N GLU A 306 1.72 6.70 26.62
CA GLU A 306 0.33 6.63 27.02
C GLU A 306 -0.34 5.36 26.48
N PHE A 307 -0.09 4.99 25.22
CA PHE A 307 -0.58 3.74 24.66
C PHE A 307 -0.11 2.50 25.43
N ILE A 308 1.18 2.45 25.82
CA ILE A 308 1.72 1.36 26.65
C ILE A 308 1.05 1.33 28.03
N ILE A 309 0.85 2.47 28.67
CA ILE A 309 0.18 2.57 29.98
C ILE A 309 -1.24 2.01 29.88
N ASN A 310 -2.01 2.45 28.88
CA ASN A 310 -3.40 2.06 28.70
C ASN A 310 -3.52 0.55 28.40
N LEU A 311 -2.65 0.00 27.54
CA LEU A 311 -2.63 -1.45 27.30
C LEU A 311 -2.20 -2.25 28.52
N THR A 312 -1.25 -1.73 29.31
CA THR A 312 -0.81 -2.39 30.55
C THR A 312 -1.95 -2.44 31.56
N GLU A 313 -2.73 -1.37 31.69
CA GLU A 313 -3.93 -1.35 32.53
C GLU A 313 -4.99 -2.32 32.02
N LEU A 314 -5.28 -2.30 30.72
CA LEU A 314 -6.22 -3.24 30.09
C LEU A 314 -5.81 -4.70 30.33
N SER A 315 -4.52 -5.02 30.24
CA SER A 315 -4.01 -6.39 30.46
C SER A 315 -4.25 -6.93 31.87
N LYS A 316 -4.44 -6.05 32.86
CA LYS A 316 -4.76 -6.44 34.25
C LYS A 316 -6.23 -6.83 34.42
N ASN A 317 -7.10 -6.29 33.56
CA ASN A 317 -8.56 -6.45 33.66
C ASN A 317 -9.10 -7.58 32.78
N ILE A 318 -8.29 -8.12 31.87
CA ILE A 318 -8.68 -9.23 30.98
C ILE A 318 -8.46 -10.57 31.66
N SER A 319 -9.53 -11.36 31.74
CA SER A 319 -9.51 -12.73 32.25
C SER A 319 -9.04 -13.76 31.23
N ASP A 320 -9.33 -13.53 29.94
CA ASP A 320 -8.94 -14.45 28.87
C ASP A 320 -7.42 -14.47 28.66
N SER A 321 -6.80 -15.63 28.83
CA SER A 321 -5.35 -15.79 28.78
C SER A 321 -4.77 -15.51 27.38
N TYR A 322 -5.53 -15.82 26.33
CA TYR A 322 -5.08 -15.58 24.95
C TYR A 322 -5.01 -14.09 24.63
N ASN A 323 -6.08 -13.35 24.91
CA ASN A 323 -6.15 -11.90 24.72
C ASN A 323 -5.13 -11.17 25.59
N LYS A 324 -4.92 -11.63 26.83
CA LYS A 324 -3.89 -11.07 27.71
C LYS A 324 -2.49 -11.19 27.11
N LEU A 325 -2.12 -12.37 26.61
CA LEU A 325 -0.82 -12.57 25.96
C LEU A 325 -0.72 -11.78 24.65
N LEU A 326 -1.79 -11.67 23.88
CA LEU A 326 -1.81 -10.84 22.67
C LEU A 326 -1.54 -9.37 22.98
N ILE A 327 -2.11 -8.84 24.08
CA ILE A 327 -1.82 -7.48 24.54
C ILE A 327 -0.37 -7.34 25.00
N GLU A 328 0.18 -8.31 25.75
CA GLU A 328 1.60 -8.32 26.13
C GLU A 328 2.54 -8.32 24.90
N ILE A 329 2.18 -9.02 23.82
CA ILE A 329 2.91 -8.99 22.54
C ILE A 329 2.88 -7.59 21.93
N ASN A 330 1.72 -6.93 21.91
CA ASN A 330 1.58 -5.57 21.39
C ASN A 330 2.34 -4.53 22.23
N ILE A 331 2.26 -4.61 23.56
CA ILE A 331 3.06 -3.77 24.48
C ILE A 331 4.54 -3.93 24.17
N THR A 332 5.00 -5.17 23.98
CA THR A 332 6.39 -5.49 23.65
C THR A 332 6.81 -4.87 22.32
N PHE A 333 5.96 -4.96 21.29
CA PHE A 333 6.22 -4.37 19.97
C PHE A 333 6.38 -2.84 20.04
N ILE A 334 5.42 -2.14 20.65
CA ILE A 334 5.44 -0.68 20.78
C ILE A 334 6.61 -0.22 21.64
N SER A 335 6.95 -0.98 22.69
CA SER A 335 8.13 -0.73 23.51
C SER A 335 9.41 -0.83 22.69
N PHE A 336 9.49 -1.74 21.71
CA PHE A 336 10.63 -1.80 20.80
C PHE A 336 10.67 -0.68 19.79
N LEU A 337 9.55 -0.30 19.19
CA LEU A 337 9.52 0.85 18.28
C LEU A 337 10.04 2.12 18.97
N LYS A 338 9.58 2.38 20.21
CA LYS A 338 10.08 3.48 21.04
C LYS A 338 11.58 3.39 21.36
N LYS A 339 12.11 2.18 21.52
CA LYS A 339 13.55 1.95 21.78
C LYS A 339 14.40 2.01 20.52
N ILE A 340 13.88 1.65 19.35
CA ILE A 340 14.62 1.73 18.08
C ILE A 340 14.92 3.19 17.73
N SER A 341 14.01 4.11 18.09
CA SER A 341 14.28 5.55 18.01
C SER A 341 15.32 6.05 19.02
N SER A 342 15.74 5.23 20.00
CA SER A 342 16.78 5.57 20.97
C SER A 342 18.10 4.86 20.66
N VAL A 343 19.22 5.53 20.90
CA VAL A 343 20.55 5.01 20.52
C VAL A 343 20.98 3.81 21.38
N SER A 344 20.54 3.73 22.63
CA SER A 344 21.01 2.70 23.55
C SER A 344 20.40 1.32 23.25
N THR A 345 21.26 0.31 23.15
CA THR A 345 20.86 -1.12 23.12
C THR A 345 20.82 -1.64 24.54
N ASN A 346 19.63 -1.76 25.12
CA ASN A 346 19.49 -2.33 26.45
C ASN A 346 19.24 -3.85 26.35
N SER A 347 20.12 -4.66 26.97
CA SER A 347 20.11 -6.14 26.95
C SER A 347 18.79 -6.74 27.42
N ASP A 348 18.12 -6.04 28.33
CA ASP A 348 16.84 -6.40 28.96
C ASP A 348 15.74 -6.68 27.91
N SER A 349 15.87 -6.07 26.74
CA SER A 349 14.96 -6.22 25.61
C SER A 349 14.85 -7.67 25.11
N PHE A 350 15.97 -8.40 25.04
CA PHE A 350 15.94 -9.79 24.58
C PHE A 350 15.31 -10.72 25.62
N GLU A 351 15.60 -10.46 26.90
CA GLU A 351 15.04 -11.26 28.00
C GLU A 351 13.52 -11.12 28.10
N LEU A 352 12.98 -9.93 27.82
CA LEU A 352 11.54 -9.70 27.72
C LEU A 352 10.90 -10.55 26.60
N ILE A 353 11.51 -10.60 25.40
CA ILE A 353 11.05 -11.44 24.28
C ILE A 353 11.07 -12.91 24.67
N VAL A 354 12.19 -13.40 25.18
CA VAL A 354 12.35 -14.81 25.57
C VAL A 354 11.37 -15.16 26.70
N GLY A 355 11.17 -14.26 27.65
CA GLY A 355 10.21 -14.41 28.73
C GLY A 355 8.78 -14.57 28.23
N LEU A 356 8.37 -13.78 27.23
CA LEU A 356 7.03 -13.88 26.65
C LEU A 356 6.83 -15.17 25.85
N PHE A 357 7.83 -15.65 25.10
CA PHE A 357 7.76 -16.99 24.48
C PHE A 357 7.58 -18.10 25.52
N LYS A 358 8.29 -18.03 26.67
CA LYS A 358 8.13 -18.99 27.76
C LYS A 358 6.71 -18.95 28.35
N LYS A 359 6.16 -17.75 28.57
CA LYS A 359 4.77 -17.58 29.03
C LYS A 359 3.74 -18.16 28.05
N ILE A 360 3.93 -17.95 26.75
CA ILE A 360 3.06 -18.53 25.71
C ILE A 360 3.10 -20.05 25.80
N GLU A 361 4.30 -20.64 25.88
CA GLU A 361 4.48 -22.09 25.97
C GLU A 361 3.83 -22.69 27.23
N SER A 362 4.02 -22.04 28.39
CA SER A 362 3.49 -22.52 29.67
C SER A 362 2.01 -22.22 29.91
N SER A 363 1.35 -21.47 29.03
CA SER A 363 -0.08 -21.14 29.18
C SER A 363 -0.98 -22.36 28.97
N GLU A 364 -2.21 -22.33 29.51
CA GLU A 364 -3.21 -23.39 29.31
C GLU A 364 -4.02 -23.22 28.01
N ILE A 365 -3.54 -22.39 27.08
CA ILE A 365 -4.18 -22.11 25.80
C ILE A 365 -4.04 -23.31 24.87
N GLU A 366 -5.03 -23.51 23.99
CA GLU A 366 -4.98 -24.50 22.92
C GLU A 366 -3.68 -24.38 22.08
N VAL A 367 -3.06 -25.52 21.75
CA VAL A 367 -1.78 -25.59 21.03
C VAL A 367 -1.78 -24.77 19.74
N LYS A 368 -2.86 -24.83 18.96
CA LYS A 368 -3.00 -24.05 17.72
C LYS A 368 -2.91 -22.54 17.99
N LYS A 369 -3.65 -22.05 18.99
CA LYS A 369 -3.63 -20.64 19.41
C LYS A 369 -2.27 -20.22 19.98
N LYS A 370 -1.54 -21.11 20.66
CA LYS A 370 -0.14 -20.83 21.07
C LYS A 370 0.75 -20.56 19.87
N HIS A 371 0.61 -21.33 18.78
CA HIS A 371 1.38 -21.11 17.56
C HIS A 371 1.00 -19.80 16.85
N TYR A 372 -0.26 -19.36 16.91
CA TYR A 372 -0.63 -18.01 16.47
C TYR A 372 0.05 -16.93 17.32
N LEU A 373 0.04 -17.04 18.65
CA LEU A 373 0.75 -16.08 19.50
C LEU A 373 2.27 -16.08 19.23
N LYS A 374 2.86 -17.26 19.02
CA LYS A 374 4.28 -17.39 18.64
C LYS A 374 4.57 -16.66 17.33
N ILE A 375 3.73 -16.82 16.30
CA ILE A 375 4.01 -16.20 14.99
C ILE A 375 3.90 -14.67 15.03
N TYR A 376 2.96 -14.13 15.80
CA TYR A 376 2.87 -12.69 16.04
C TYR A 376 4.09 -12.19 16.81
N HIS A 377 4.55 -12.93 17.81
CA HIS A 377 5.71 -12.53 18.59
C HIS A 377 7.05 -12.73 17.86
N ILE A 378 7.14 -13.67 16.92
CA ILE A 378 8.29 -13.85 16.02
C ILE A 378 8.55 -12.56 15.22
N SER A 379 7.49 -11.85 14.79
CA SER A 379 7.65 -10.55 14.12
C SER A 379 8.40 -9.54 14.99
N ASN A 380 8.11 -9.47 16.30
CA ASN A 380 8.86 -8.64 17.25
C ASN A 380 10.32 -9.08 17.36
N LEU A 381 10.56 -10.39 17.37
CA LEU A 381 11.90 -10.96 17.42
C LEU A 381 12.70 -10.62 16.16
N VAL A 382 12.09 -10.64 14.96
CA VAL A 382 12.75 -10.20 13.71
C VAL A 382 13.20 -8.75 13.82
N VAL A 383 12.32 -7.85 14.25
CA VAL A 383 12.63 -6.44 14.46
C VAL A 383 13.77 -6.26 15.46
N PHE A 384 13.74 -6.98 16.58
CA PHE A 384 14.79 -6.93 17.58
C PHE A 384 16.13 -7.45 17.06
N VAL A 385 16.17 -8.65 16.47
CA VAL A 385 17.41 -9.28 16.00
C VAL A 385 18.06 -8.43 14.92
N THR A 386 17.27 -7.86 14.01
CA THR A 386 17.79 -7.01 12.95
C THR A 386 18.36 -5.69 13.47
N ASP A 387 17.68 -4.98 14.39
CA ASP A 387 18.24 -3.79 15.05
C ASP A 387 19.50 -4.13 15.86
N TYR A 388 19.50 -5.25 16.56
CA TYR A 388 20.65 -5.73 17.34
C TYR A 388 21.88 -5.95 16.45
N VAL A 389 21.72 -6.68 15.34
CA VAL A 389 22.79 -6.90 14.36
C VAL A 389 23.27 -5.57 13.80
N ARG A 390 22.35 -4.71 13.35
CA ARG A 390 22.68 -3.39 12.80
C ARG A 390 23.53 -2.58 13.77
N LYS A 391 23.09 -2.43 15.03
CA LYS A 391 23.82 -1.68 16.07
C LYS A 391 25.21 -2.27 16.35
N LYS A 392 25.34 -3.60 16.42
CA LYS A 392 26.64 -4.26 16.66
C LYS A 392 27.60 -4.09 15.48
N LEU A 393 27.11 -4.24 14.25
CA LEU A 393 27.92 -4.01 13.06
C LEU A 393 28.34 -2.54 12.92
N SER A 394 27.42 -1.60 13.17
CA SER A 394 27.73 -0.16 13.21
C SER A 394 28.80 0.15 14.25
N LYS A 395 28.71 -0.43 15.45
CA LYS A 395 29.73 -0.27 16.50
C LYS A 395 31.11 -0.75 16.04
N PHE A 396 31.20 -1.89 15.35
CA PHE A 396 32.47 -2.34 14.78
C PHE A 396 32.98 -1.41 13.70
N LYS A 397 32.11 -0.92 12.82
CA LYS A 397 32.48 -0.01 11.75
C LYS A 397 32.98 1.33 12.27
N VAL A 398 32.35 1.87 13.31
CA VAL A 398 32.80 3.09 13.99
C VAL A 398 34.16 2.88 14.65
N LYS A 399 34.36 1.77 15.37
CA LYS A 399 35.67 1.46 15.98
C LYS A 399 36.76 1.30 14.91
N GLU A 400 36.45 0.61 13.80
CA GLU A 400 37.33 0.43 12.66
C GLU A 400 37.71 1.78 12.02
N SER A 401 36.74 2.67 11.79
CA SER A 401 37.01 4.01 11.22
C SER A 401 37.83 4.90 12.14
N MET A 402 37.75 4.69 13.46
CA MET A 402 38.55 5.40 14.47
C MET A 402 39.93 4.76 14.68
N GLY A 403 40.28 3.71 13.92
CA GLY A 403 41.56 3.00 14.08
C GLY A 403 41.67 2.20 15.38
N VAL A 404 40.55 1.95 16.06
CA VAL A 404 40.53 1.15 17.29
C VAL A 404 40.62 -0.32 16.92
N ASN A 405 41.74 -0.94 17.29
CA ASN A 405 41.92 -2.38 17.10
C ASN A 405 41.07 -3.17 18.11
N VAL A 406 39.91 -3.65 17.67
CA VAL A 406 39.09 -4.57 18.49
C VAL A 406 39.71 -5.97 18.45
N PRO A 407 40.10 -6.54 19.61
CA PRO A 407 40.68 -7.88 19.68
C PRO A 407 39.79 -8.95 19.04
N ILE A 408 40.39 -9.95 18.41
CA ILE A 408 39.65 -11.01 17.71
C ILE A 408 38.74 -11.82 18.65
N HIS A 409 39.12 -11.99 19.91
CA HIS A 409 38.31 -12.71 20.90
C HIS A 409 37.02 -11.95 21.25
N GLU A 410 37.08 -10.62 21.38
CA GLU A 410 35.89 -9.76 21.58
C GLU A 410 34.97 -9.83 20.36
N ARG A 411 35.54 -9.73 19.15
CA ARG A 411 34.76 -9.91 17.91
C ARG A 411 34.08 -11.28 17.87
N GLY A 412 34.82 -12.33 18.23
CA GLY A 412 34.30 -13.70 18.27
C GLY A 412 33.17 -13.88 19.28
N GLN A 413 33.23 -13.21 20.44
CA GLN A 413 32.16 -13.25 21.43
C GLN A 413 30.89 -12.57 20.93
N GLU A 414 31.02 -11.38 20.33
CA GLU A 414 29.88 -10.64 19.75
C GLU A 414 29.25 -11.39 18.58
N VAL A 415 30.06 -11.99 17.71
CA VAL A 415 29.55 -12.84 16.61
C VAL A 415 28.80 -14.06 17.14
N ARG A 416 29.32 -14.74 18.17
CA ARG A 416 28.60 -15.86 18.81
C ARG A 416 27.27 -15.42 19.41
N ASP A 417 27.22 -14.24 20.00
CA ASP A 417 25.99 -13.69 20.58
C ASP A 417 24.96 -13.26 19.52
N ILE A 418 25.42 -12.73 18.38
CA ILE A 418 24.56 -12.49 17.22
C ILE A 418 23.99 -13.81 16.70
N ILE A 419 24.85 -14.81 16.48
CA ILE A 419 24.45 -16.12 15.96
C ILE A 419 23.44 -16.79 16.90
N SER A 420 23.65 -16.75 18.23
CA SER A 420 22.72 -17.39 19.18
C SER A 420 21.30 -16.81 19.09
N LYS A 421 21.17 -15.49 18.91
CA LYS A 421 19.88 -14.81 18.73
C LYS A 421 19.23 -15.15 17.39
N ILE A 422 20.02 -15.24 16.32
CA ILE A 422 19.54 -15.65 14.99
C ILE A 422 19.05 -17.10 15.02
N GLU A 423 19.80 -18.01 15.65
CA GLU A 423 19.40 -19.41 15.76
C GLU A 423 18.15 -19.58 16.63
N PHE A 424 17.99 -18.76 17.69
CA PHE A 424 16.74 -18.72 18.47
C PHE A 424 15.54 -18.32 17.59
N PHE A 425 15.68 -17.27 16.77
CA PHE A 425 14.67 -16.87 15.80
C PHE A 425 14.34 -17.97 14.80
N LYS A 426 15.35 -18.57 14.17
CA LYS A 426 15.17 -19.63 13.17
C LYS A 426 14.45 -20.83 13.76
N LYS A 427 14.86 -21.25 14.97
CA LYS A 427 14.25 -22.37 15.69
C LYS A 427 12.74 -22.15 15.89
N LEU A 428 12.34 -21.03 16.47
CA LEU A 428 10.92 -20.75 16.75
C LEU A 428 10.08 -20.63 15.48
N THR A 429 10.64 -20.00 14.44
CA THR A 429 9.96 -19.85 13.14
C THR A 429 9.80 -21.19 12.45
N PHE A 430 10.82 -22.06 12.51
CA PHE A 430 10.77 -23.40 11.97
C PHE A 430 9.78 -24.29 12.72
N GLU A 431 9.78 -24.28 14.06
CA GLU A 431 8.80 -25.03 14.87
C GLU A 431 7.36 -24.64 14.51
N THR A 432 7.10 -23.36 14.27
CA THR A 432 5.77 -22.86 13.87
C THR A 432 5.41 -23.25 12.45
N TRP A 433 6.38 -23.22 11.53
CA TRP A 433 6.19 -23.73 10.16
C TRP A 433 5.89 -25.23 10.17
N GLU A 434 6.68 -26.04 10.87
CA GLU A 434 6.50 -27.51 10.93
C GLU A 434 5.12 -27.87 11.49
N TYR A 435 4.72 -27.23 12.60
CA TYR A 435 3.38 -27.40 13.15
C TYR A 435 2.30 -27.01 12.14
N GLY A 436 2.39 -25.82 11.54
CA GLY A 436 1.44 -25.34 10.53
C GLY A 436 1.33 -26.28 9.32
N SER A 437 2.45 -26.83 8.86
CA SER A 437 2.48 -27.79 7.74
C SER A 437 1.78 -29.09 8.11
N LYS A 438 1.99 -29.58 9.33
CA LYS A 438 1.38 -30.82 9.83
C LYS A 438 -0.14 -30.74 9.93
N ILE A 439 -0.68 -29.58 10.31
CA ILE A 439 -2.13 -29.36 10.43
C ILE A 439 -2.75 -28.67 9.21
N GLU A 440 -1.97 -28.52 8.13
CA GLU A 440 -2.37 -27.84 6.88
C GLU A 440 -2.86 -26.39 7.10
N ASP A 441 -2.37 -25.72 8.13
CA ASP A 441 -2.67 -24.32 8.42
C ASP A 441 -1.83 -23.40 7.53
N LYS A 442 -2.42 -22.99 6.40
CA LYS A 442 -1.80 -22.08 5.43
C LYS A 442 -1.32 -20.76 6.05
N PHE A 443 -2.01 -20.23 7.05
CA PHE A 443 -1.62 -18.95 7.67
C PHE A 443 -0.32 -19.08 8.44
N LEU A 444 -0.17 -20.12 9.26
CA LEU A 444 1.08 -20.37 9.99
C LEU A 444 2.26 -20.63 9.05
N VAL A 445 2.04 -21.42 7.99
CA VAL A 445 3.07 -21.71 6.99
C VAL A 445 3.50 -20.43 6.26
N ALA A 446 2.55 -19.67 5.72
CA ALA A 446 2.82 -18.43 4.98
C ALA A 446 3.51 -17.37 5.86
N SER A 447 3.05 -17.22 7.11
CA SER A 447 3.62 -16.26 8.06
C SER A 447 5.05 -16.62 8.45
N SER A 448 5.37 -17.91 8.61
CA SER A 448 6.74 -18.35 8.84
C SER A 448 7.65 -18.08 7.63
N MET A 449 7.18 -18.36 6.41
CA MET A 449 7.90 -18.03 5.18
C MET A 449 8.15 -16.53 5.03
N TYR A 450 7.14 -15.71 5.33
CA TYR A 450 7.25 -14.26 5.36
C TYR A 450 8.30 -13.79 6.38
N ASN A 451 8.26 -14.29 7.61
CA ASN A 451 9.21 -13.91 8.67
C ASN A 451 10.66 -14.28 8.31
N PHE A 452 10.89 -15.46 7.72
CA PHE A 452 12.21 -15.85 7.19
C PHE A 452 12.70 -14.88 6.12
N THR A 453 11.83 -14.54 5.18
CA THR A 453 12.13 -13.63 4.07
C THR A 453 12.42 -12.21 4.56
N ASN A 454 11.58 -11.70 5.47
CA ASN A 454 11.69 -10.36 6.03
C ASN A 454 13.00 -10.19 6.81
N TYR A 455 13.33 -11.16 7.66
CA TYR A 455 14.62 -11.19 8.35
C TYR A 455 15.78 -11.15 7.37
N GLN A 456 15.76 -12.00 6.34
CA GLN A 456 16.85 -12.07 5.37
C GLN A 456 17.03 -10.76 4.61
N PHE A 457 15.92 -10.17 4.15
CA PHE A 457 15.95 -8.89 3.46
C PHE A 457 16.59 -7.81 4.33
N ILE A 458 16.06 -7.60 5.54
CA ILE A 458 16.57 -6.56 6.44
C ILE A 458 18.04 -6.81 6.80
N PHE A 459 18.43 -8.07 7.05
CA PHE A 459 19.81 -8.43 7.38
C PHE A 459 20.77 -8.12 6.22
N ASN A 460 20.48 -8.62 5.02
CA ASN A 460 21.31 -8.39 3.83
C ASN A 460 21.37 -6.92 3.46
N PHE A 461 20.24 -6.21 3.56
CA PHE A 461 20.16 -4.78 3.28
C PHE A 461 21.02 -3.96 4.25
N ASN A 462 20.97 -4.24 5.54
CA ASN A 462 21.80 -3.55 6.53
C ASN A 462 23.30 -3.86 6.34
N ILE A 463 23.67 -5.10 6.01
CA ILE A 463 25.08 -5.42 5.71
C ILE A 463 25.52 -4.67 4.46
N ALA A 464 24.70 -4.64 3.41
CA ALA A 464 24.98 -3.89 2.19
C ALA A 464 25.27 -2.42 2.51
N LEU A 465 24.41 -1.76 3.30
CA LEU A 465 24.59 -0.38 3.73
C LEU A 465 25.87 -0.15 4.55
N LEU A 466 26.28 -1.10 5.38
CA LEU A 466 27.47 -0.97 6.26
C LEU A 466 28.79 -1.39 5.60
N SER A 467 28.73 -2.08 4.46
CA SER A 467 29.88 -2.72 3.81
C SER A 467 30.69 -1.82 2.88
N TRP A 468 30.63 -0.50 3.08
CA TRP A 468 31.34 0.54 2.31
C TRP A 468 32.73 0.05 1.86
N ASN A 469 32.90 -0.11 0.53
CA ASN A 469 34.17 -0.27 -0.19
C ASN A 469 34.78 -1.65 -0.48
N ASN A 470 34.16 -2.83 -0.30
CA ASN A 470 34.65 -4.09 -0.97
C ASN A 470 33.87 -5.40 -0.67
N ILE A 471 32.78 -5.38 0.10
CA ILE A 471 32.13 -6.63 0.57
C ILE A 471 30.74 -6.84 -0.06
N ALA A 472 30.24 -5.91 -0.88
CA ALA A 472 28.98 -6.11 -1.62
C ALA A 472 28.97 -7.43 -2.44
N GLU A 473 30.12 -7.83 -2.99
CA GLU A 473 30.31 -9.11 -3.68
C GLU A 473 30.30 -10.36 -2.76
N LYS A 474 30.13 -10.20 -1.45
CA LYS A 474 30.09 -11.33 -0.48
C LYS A 474 28.80 -11.37 0.33
N VAL A 475 27.84 -10.46 0.10
CA VAL A 475 26.55 -10.46 0.80
C VAL A 475 25.60 -11.43 0.10
N GLY A 476 25.47 -12.63 0.66
CA GLY A 476 24.63 -13.72 0.16
C GLY A 476 25.02 -14.22 -1.23
N ASP A 477 24.75 -15.48 -1.52
CA ASP A 477 24.92 -16.03 -2.87
C ASP A 477 23.60 -16.03 -3.65
N LYS A 478 23.69 -16.36 -4.94
CA LYS A 478 22.51 -16.43 -5.82
C LYS A 478 21.48 -17.45 -5.34
N GLU A 479 21.92 -18.56 -4.76
CA GLU A 479 21.05 -19.64 -4.29
C GLU A 479 20.26 -19.19 -3.07
N GLU A 480 20.91 -18.50 -2.13
CA GLU A 480 20.30 -17.93 -0.94
C GLU A 480 19.23 -16.89 -1.32
N PHE A 481 19.56 -15.90 -2.16
CA PHE A 481 18.57 -14.93 -2.62
C PHE A 481 17.41 -15.61 -3.36
N THR A 482 17.69 -16.56 -4.24
CA THR A 482 16.66 -17.31 -4.98
C THR A 482 15.73 -18.06 -4.01
N LYS A 483 16.28 -18.70 -2.97
CA LYS A 483 15.51 -19.37 -1.93
C LYS A 483 14.54 -18.42 -1.24
N TYR A 484 15.00 -17.27 -0.74
CA TYR A 484 14.14 -16.34 -0.01
C TYR A 484 13.14 -15.61 -0.92
N ILE A 485 13.50 -15.31 -2.16
CA ILE A 485 12.54 -14.79 -3.15
C ILE A 485 11.43 -15.82 -3.40
N ASN A 486 11.76 -17.11 -3.54
CA ASN A 486 10.76 -18.17 -3.71
C ASN A 486 9.88 -18.36 -2.47
N LEU A 487 10.44 -18.21 -1.26
CA LEU A 487 9.65 -18.21 -0.02
C LEU A 487 8.68 -17.02 0.02
N ALA A 488 9.12 -15.84 -0.40
CA ALA A 488 8.27 -14.64 -0.51
C ALA A 488 7.08 -14.87 -1.46
N PHE A 489 7.32 -15.43 -2.65
CA PHE A 489 6.25 -15.76 -3.60
C PHE A 489 5.33 -16.88 -3.09
N SER A 490 5.87 -17.86 -2.37
CA SER A 490 5.05 -18.93 -1.77
C SER A 490 4.15 -18.38 -0.67
N ALA A 491 4.68 -17.50 0.19
CA ALA A 491 3.91 -16.78 1.19
C ALA A 491 2.83 -15.92 0.54
N TYR A 492 3.18 -15.14 -0.49
CA TYR A 492 2.22 -14.35 -1.29
C TYR A 492 1.05 -15.20 -1.77
N LYS A 493 1.33 -16.32 -2.45
CA LYS A 493 0.30 -17.21 -2.98
C LYS A 493 -0.58 -17.79 -1.87
N MET A 494 0.03 -18.28 -0.79
CA MET A 494 -0.72 -18.85 0.33
C MET A 494 -1.59 -17.82 1.03
N PHE A 495 -1.08 -16.61 1.28
CA PHE A 495 -1.86 -15.52 1.84
C PHE A 495 -3.00 -15.09 0.91
N PHE A 496 -2.73 -15.01 -0.40
CA PHE A 496 -3.75 -14.71 -1.40
C PHE A 496 -4.86 -15.77 -1.42
N ASP A 497 -4.50 -17.06 -1.38
CA ASP A 497 -5.45 -18.18 -1.34
C ASP A 497 -6.40 -18.12 -0.13
N ILE A 498 -5.91 -17.62 1.02
CA ILE A 498 -6.71 -17.43 2.25
C ILE A 498 -7.21 -15.99 2.43
N ALA A 499 -7.23 -15.21 1.34
CA ALA A 499 -7.71 -13.83 1.30
C ALA A 499 -7.05 -12.84 2.28
N LYS A 500 -5.81 -13.13 2.71
CA LYS A 500 -4.95 -12.23 3.49
C LYS A 500 -4.24 -11.24 2.57
N ILE A 501 -5.01 -10.39 1.89
CA ILE A 501 -4.50 -9.55 0.78
C ILE A 501 -3.39 -8.59 1.23
N HIS A 502 -3.48 -8.01 2.42
CA HIS A 502 -2.41 -7.13 2.94
C HIS A 502 -1.10 -7.89 3.17
N GLN A 503 -1.14 -9.07 3.79
CA GLN A 503 0.06 -9.88 3.99
C GLN A 503 0.61 -10.41 2.66
N ALA A 504 -0.27 -10.77 1.72
CA ALA A 504 0.13 -11.13 0.37
C ALA A 504 0.88 -9.97 -0.31
N TYR A 505 0.34 -8.75 -0.24
CA TYR A 505 0.96 -7.53 -0.74
C TYR A 505 2.35 -7.31 -0.13
N LEU A 506 2.50 -7.41 1.20
CA LEU A 506 3.79 -7.29 1.87
C LEU A 506 4.79 -8.38 1.44
N SER A 507 4.34 -9.62 1.27
CA SER A 507 5.18 -10.71 0.76
C SER A 507 5.68 -10.43 -0.66
N LEU A 508 4.85 -9.85 -1.51
CA LEU A 508 5.20 -9.49 -2.89
C LEU A 508 6.20 -8.33 -2.93
N ILE A 509 6.02 -7.32 -2.07
CA ILE A 509 7.00 -6.25 -1.86
C ILE A 509 8.35 -6.81 -1.44
N LEU A 510 8.40 -7.74 -0.48
CA LEU A 510 9.66 -8.36 -0.06
C LEU A 510 10.33 -9.13 -1.20
N ALA A 511 9.57 -9.82 -2.04
CA ALA A 511 10.10 -10.50 -3.23
C ALA A 511 10.75 -9.48 -4.19
N HIS A 512 10.08 -8.35 -4.41
CA HIS A 512 10.59 -7.25 -5.24
C HIS A 512 11.87 -6.65 -4.66
N GLU A 513 11.85 -6.26 -3.39
CA GLU A 513 13.00 -5.65 -2.70
C GLU A 513 14.22 -6.58 -2.66
N LEU A 514 14.04 -7.87 -2.41
CA LEU A 514 15.15 -8.85 -2.49
C LEU A 514 15.72 -8.98 -3.89
N THR A 515 14.87 -8.97 -4.92
CA THR A 515 15.29 -9.06 -6.32
C THR A 515 16.08 -7.81 -6.72
N LEU A 516 15.61 -6.63 -6.33
CA LEU A 516 16.32 -5.37 -6.54
C LEU A 516 17.64 -5.31 -5.77
N LEU A 517 17.64 -5.71 -4.50
CA LEU A 517 18.85 -5.72 -3.68
C LEU A 517 19.93 -6.59 -4.32
N TYR A 518 19.57 -7.79 -4.78
CA TYR A 518 20.49 -8.65 -5.50
C TYR A 518 21.03 -7.98 -6.78
N LYS A 519 20.16 -7.38 -7.59
CA LYS A 519 20.55 -6.68 -8.82
C LYS A 519 21.52 -5.53 -8.53
N VAL A 520 21.29 -4.77 -7.47
CA VAL A 520 22.17 -3.67 -7.04
C VAL A 520 23.52 -4.20 -6.57
N LEU A 521 23.54 -5.29 -5.79
CA LEU A 521 24.75 -5.86 -5.22
C LEU A 521 25.62 -6.61 -6.23
N ARG A 522 25.00 -7.25 -7.24
CA ARG A 522 25.68 -8.17 -8.16
C ARG A 522 25.75 -7.67 -9.60
N GLY A 523 24.94 -6.69 -9.98
CA GLY A 523 24.77 -6.30 -11.39
C GLY A 523 24.08 -7.37 -12.25
N GLU A 524 23.57 -8.45 -11.63
CA GLU A 524 22.91 -9.58 -12.28
C GLU A 524 21.41 -9.61 -11.97
N THR A 525 20.61 -10.22 -12.84
CA THR A 525 19.20 -10.48 -12.58
C THR A 525 18.97 -11.92 -12.11
N ILE A 526 18.09 -12.10 -11.13
CA ILE A 526 17.53 -13.42 -10.79
C ILE A 526 16.38 -13.73 -11.77
N LYS A 527 15.99 -15.00 -11.89
CA LYS A 527 14.96 -15.51 -12.82
C LYS A 527 13.63 -14.73 -12.80
N ASN A 528 13.35 -13.98 -11.73
CA ASN A 528 12.15 -13.17 -11.59
C ASN A 528 12.44 -11.72 -12.03
N ASP A 529 11.64 -11.24 -12.97
CA ASP A 529 11.75 -9.88 -13.51
C ASP A 529 11.09 -8.87 -12.55
N PRO A 530 11.85 -7.92 -11.97
CA PRO A 530 11.31 -6.91 -11.06
C PRO A 530 10.11 -6.15 -11.63
N GLU A 531 10.12 -5.84 -12.93
CA GLU A 531 9.06 -5.07 -13.58
C GLU A 531 7.73 -5.83 -13.55
N LYS A 532 7.77 -7.15 -13.70
CA LYS A 532 6.56 -8.00 -13.59
C LYS A 532 6.03 -8.06 -12.17
N ILE A 533 6.92 -8.05 -11.17
CA ILE A 533 6.50 -8.02 -9.76
C ILE A 533 5.83 -6.67 -9.47
N GLU A 534 6.41 -5.58 -9.97
CA GLU A 534 5.87 -4.22 -9.81
C GLU A 534 4.47 -4.06 -10.43
N ILE A 535 4.21 -4.67 -11.59
CA ILE A 535 2.86 -4.71 -12.18
C ILE A 535 1.86 -5.34 -11.20
N ASN A 536 2.18 -6.51 -10.64
CA ASN A 536 1.32 -7.19 -9.68
C ASN A 536 1.13 -6.38 -8.37
N ILE A 537 2.17 -5.66 -7.92
CA ILE A 537 2.08 -4.74 -6.78
C ILE A 537 1.06 -3.63 -7.09
N ARG A 538 1.18 -2.97 -8.24
CA ARG A 538 0.27 -1.90 -8.68
C ARG A 538 -1.18 -2.37 -8.86
N GLU A 539 -1.39 -3.59 -9.35
CA GLU A 539 -2.73 -4.18 -9.45
C GLU A 539 -3.39 -4.32 -8.07
N ILE A 540 -2.63 -4.76 -7.06
CA ILE A 540 -3.13 -4.85 -5.68
C ILE A 540 -3.36 -3.44 -5.10
N GLU A 541 -2.46 -2.48 -5.36
CA GLU A 541 -2.62 -1.09 -4.89
C GLU A 541 -3.88 -0.43 -5.44
N ILE A 542 -4.15 -0.56 -6.74
CA ILE A 542 -5.36 -0.02 -7.36
C ILE A 542 -6.61 -0.68 -6.78
N LYS A 543 -6.57 -2.01 -6.59
CA LYS A 543 -7.71 -2.76 -6.07
C LYS A 543 -8.00 -2.48 -4.60
N MET A 544 -6.97 -2.23 -3.79
CA MET A 544 -7.05 -2.03 -2.35
C MET A 544 -6.98 -0.55 -1.94
N GLU A 545 -6.89 0.36 -2.91
CA GLU A 545 -6.70 1.80 -2.69
C GLU A 545 -5.46 2.11 -1.81
N TYR A 546 -4.39 1.34 -1.95
CA TYR A 546 -3.14 1.61 -1.24
C TYR A 546 -2.34 2.73 -1.93
N ASN A 547 -1.55 3.44 -1.11
CA ASN A 547 -0.53 4.35 -1.64
C ASN A 547 0.50 3.57 -2.46
N SER A 548 0.98 4.20 -3.53
CA SER A 548 2.02 3.62 -4.36
C SER A 548 3.28 3.29 -3.56
N PHE A 549 3.73 2.05 -3.69
CA PHE A 549 4.91 1.52 -3.07
C PHE A 549 6.17 2.29 -3.51
N GLN A 550 7.02 2.62 -2.53
CA GLN A 550 8.34 3.20 -2.77
C GLN A 550 9.41 2.22 -2.30
N SER A 551 10.33 1.88 -3.21
CA SER A 551 11.39 0.92 -2.94
C SER A 551 12.49 1.51 -2.06
N VAL A 552 12.67 0.93 -0.88
CA VAL A 552 13.73 1.31 0.07
C VAL A 552 15.11 1.02 -0.52
N VAL A 553 15.26 -0.07 -1.27
CA VAL A 553 16.49 -0.38 -2.00
C VAL A 553 16.81 0.70 -3.02
N MET A 554 15.84 1.13 -3.83
CA MET A 554 16.05 2.17 -4.86
C MET A 554 16.42 3.52 -4.25
N GLU A 555 15.73 3.95 -3.20
CA GLU A 555 16.04 5.16 -2.45
C GLU A 555 17.45 5.14 -1.85
N SER A 556 17.93 3.94 -1.52
CA SER A 556 19.24 3.72 -0.93
C SER A 556 20.35 3.45 -1.96
N ILE A 557 20.04 3.37 -3.26
CA ILE A 557 21.05 3.21 -4.31
C ILE A 557 22.15 4.28 -4.24
N PRO A 558 21.83 5.57 -4.07
CA PRO A 558 22.86 6.62 -3.94
C PRO A 558 23.74 6.46 -2.70
N LEU A 559 23.37 5.63 -1.72
CA LEU A 559 24.20 5.27 -0.57
C LEU A 559 25.02 4.01 -0.86
N LEU A 560 24.40 3.01 -1.50
CA LEU A 560 25.01 1.72 -1.86
C LEU A 560 26.05 1.82 -2.98
N LYS A 561 25.85 2.75 -3.93
CA LYS A 561 26.74 2.98 -5.09
C LYS A 561 27.73 4.12 -4.89
N ARG A 562 27.87 4.71 -3.69
CA ARG A 562 28.84 5.80 -3.49
C ARG A 562 30.26 5.27 -3.77
N GLU A 563 30.81 5.65 -4.92
CA GLU A 563 32.24 5.95 -4.99
C GLU A 563 32.52 6.97 -3.90
N LYS A 564 33.64 6.84 -3.17
CA LYS A 564 34.00 7.71 -2.03
C LYS A 564 33.64 9.17 -2.36
N LYS A 565 32.50 9.67 -1.87
CA LYS A 565 32.24 11.12 -1.91
C LYS A 565 33.46 11.75 -1.22
N PRO A 566 34.09 12.77 -1.81
CA PRO A 566 35.05 13.59 -1.09
C PRO A 566 34.47 13.91 0.28
N VAL A 567 35.27 13.74 1.34
CA VAL A 567 34.87 13.95 2.74
C VAL A 567 34.09 15.27 2.90
N ASP A 568 34.50 16.25 2.11
CA ASP A 568 33.94 17.58 1.93
C ASP A 568 32.42 17.60 1.66
N LEU A 569 31.90 16.74 0.77
CA LEU A 569 30.47 16.68 0.44
C LEU A 569 29.67 15.97 1.53
N ALA A 570 30.28 15.00 2.22
CA ALA A 570 29.60 14.24 3.27
C ALA A 570 29.25 15.13 4.47
N PHE A 571 30.12 16.06 4.87
CA PHE A 571 29.88 16.97 5.99
C PHE A 571 28.94 18.14 5.66
N GLN A 572 28.87 18.57 4.40
CA GLN A 572 27.98 19.67 3.98
C GLN A 572 26.49 19.28 4.04
N GLU A 573 26.16 18.00 3.81
CA GLU A 573 24.79 17.49 3.68
C GLU A 573 24.18 17.00 5.02
N ILE A 574 24.93 16.99 6.14
CA ILE A 574 24.41 16.45 7.42
C ILE A 574 23.48 17.45 8.11
N ASP A 575 22.21 17.07 8.30
CA ASP A 575 21.26 17.81 9.14
C ASP A 575 21.57 17.68 10.64
N GLU A 576 21.05 18.60 11.46
CA GLU A 576 21.34 18.62 12.91
C GLU A 576 20.83 17.38 13.65
N SER A 577 19.69 16.79 13.23
CA SER A 577 19.16 15.55 13.81
C SER A 577 20.10 14.35 13.60
N ASN A 578 20.74 14.28 12.44
CA ASN A 578 21.71 13.25 12.09
C ASN A 578 23.03 13.44 12.84
N ILE A 579 23.41 14.69 13.17
CA ILE A 579 24.58 14.96 14.01
C ILE A 579 24.37 14.36 15.40
N ASP A 580 23.20 14.58 16.03
CA ASP A 580 22.93 14.06 17.36
C ASP A 580 22.93 12.53 17.41
N TYR A 581 22.27 11.90 16.44
CA TYR A 581 22.30 10.44 16.30
C TYR A 581 23.72 9.89 16.10
N PHE A 582 24.54 10.55 15.28
CA PHE A 582 25.93 10.16 15.04
C PHE A 582 26.80 10.33 16.29
N VAL A 583 26.64 11.44 17.01
CA VAL A 583 27.35 11.73 18.28
C VAL A 583 27.05 10.65 19.31
N ASP A 584 25.77 10.33 19.50
CA ASP A 584 25.35 9.29 20.43
C ASP A 584 25.90 7.92 20.00
N THR A 585 25.82 7.59 18.71
CA THR A 585 26.36 6.33 18.16
C THR A 585 27.86 6.22 18.38
N LEU A 586 28.61 7.31 18.19
CA LEU A 586 30.06 7.35 18.42
C LEU A 586 30.39 7.16 19.90
N CYS A 587 29.71 7.88 20.79
CA CYS A 587 29.89 7.74 22.24
C CYS A 587 29.63 6.31 22.70
N ASP A 588 28.48 5.74 22.34
CA ASP A 588 28.07 4.39 22.74
C ASP A 588 29.01 3.32 22.16
N SER A 589 29.45 3.51 20.91
CA SER A 589 30.36 2.58 20.25
C SER A 589 31.74 2.56 20.91
N MET A 590 32.22 3.71 21.35
CA MET A 590 33.54 3.89 21.94
C MET A 590 33.54 3.76 23.48
N GLY A 591 32.36 3.71 24.11
CA GLY A 591 32.23 3.72 25.57
C GLY A 591 32.65 5.05 26.20
N LEU A 592 32.38 6.16 25.52
CA LEU A 592 32.72 7.50 25.99
C LEU A 592 31.65 8.02 26.95
N PRO A 593 32.02 8.76 28.02
CA PRO A 593 31.04 9.37 28.90
C PRO A 593 30.22 10.46 28.18
N ASP A 594 28.98 10.69 28.64
CA ASP A 594 28.06 11.67 28.01
C ASP A 594 28.61 13.10 27.95
N ASP A 595 29.50 13.48 28.88
CA ASP A 595 30.15 14.79 28.89
C ASP A 595 31.03 15.06 27.65
N ARG A 596 31.35 14.00 26.87
CA ARG A 596 32.11 14.06 25.61
C ARG A 596 31.26 14.49 24.42
N LYS A 597 29.93 14.30 24.47
CA LYS A 597 29.00 14.57 23.35
C LYS A 597 29.12 16.00 22.83
N LYS A 598 29.25 16.98 23.72
CA LYS A 598 29.42 18.40 23.36
C LYS A 598 30.68 18.67 22.52
N TYR A 599 31.76 17.93 22.74
CA TYR A 599 33.01 18.13 22.02
C TYR A 599 33.01 17.42 20.66
N ILE A 600 32.36 16.25 20.56
CA ILE A 600 32.12 15.57 19.29
C ILE A 600 31.20 16.42 18.41
N ARG A 601 30.11 16.95 18.97
CA ARG A 601 29.21 17.86 18.24
C ARG A 601 29.95 19.08 17.72
N SER A 602 30.82 19.67 18.55
CA SER A 602 31.68 20.79 18.15
C SER A 602 32.64 20.42 17.00
N ASP A 603 33.16 19.20 16.97
CA ASP A 603 34.03 18.72 15.88
C ASP A 603 33.32 18.57 14.54
N ILE A 604 32.13 17.98 14.58
CA ILE A 604 31.30 17.82 13.38
C ILE A 604 30.87 19.20 12.87
N ALA A 605 30.48 20.11 13.77
CA ALA A 605 30.14 21.48 13.41
C ALA A 605 31.34 22.24 12.81
N ALA A 606 32.52 22.11 13.41
CA ALA A 606 33.77 22.70 12.93
C ALA A 606 34.13 22.18 11.52
N SER A 607 34.01 20.88 11.29
CA SER A 607 34.25 20.24 10.00
C SER A 607 33.23 20.69 8.94
N LYS A 608 31.94 20.65 9.27
CA LYS A 608 30.84 21.14 8.41
C LYS A 608 31.04 22.59 8.00
N GLN A 609 31.40 23.44 8.97
CA GLN A 609 31.68 24.84 8.73
C GLN A 609 32.88 25.04 7.80
N PHE A 610 34.00 24.35 8.07
CA PHE A 610 35.19 24.41 7.24
C PHE A 610 34.88 24.05 5.78
N TYR A 611 34.23 22.90 5.54
CA TYR A 611 33.97 22.43 4.18
C TYR A 611 32.92 23.29 3.47
N LYS A 612 32.00 23.92 4.21
CA LYS A 612 31.03 24.87 3.64
C LYS A 612 31.66 26.21 3.23
N GLU A 613 32.61 26.72 4.01
CA GLU A 613 33.12 28.08 3.87
C GLU A 613 34.51 28.17 3.20
N ARG A 614 35.23 27.05 3.04
CA ARG A 614 36.55 27.07 2.40
C ARG A 614 36.46 27.60 0.96
N LYS A 615 37.34 28.55 0.63
CA LYS A 615 37.40 29.16 -0.72
C LYS A 615 38.11 28.30 -1.76
N SER A 616 38.77 27.22 -1.34
CA SER A 616 39.54 26.34 -2.23
C SER A 616 39.57 24.91 -1.71
N GLU A 617 39.44 23.94 -2.62
CA GLU A 617 39.60 22.51 -2.34
C GLU A 617 41.04 22.13 -1.95
N LYS A 618 42.02 23.00 -2.23
CA LYS A 618 43.41 22.80 -1.81
C LYS A 618 43.63 23.03 -0.32
N LEU A 619 42.62 23.52 0.41
CA LEU A 619 42.68 23.72 1.84
C LEU A 619 42.19 22.47 2.55
N GLU A 620 42.95 22.04 3.56
CA GLU A 620 42.64 20.90 4.40
C GLU A 620 42.57 21.34 5.86
N LEU A 621 41.57 20.82 6.59
CA LEU A 621 41.45 21.00 8.04
C LEU A 621 42.22 19.89 8.74
N LEU A 622 43.28 20.27 9.44
CA LEU A 622 44.06 19.36 10.28
C LEU A 622 43.52 19.43 11.71
N GLN A 623 43.30 18.26 12.31
CA GLN A 623 42.87 18.12 13.70
C GLN A 623 44.05 17.70 14.58
N ASP A 624 44.11 18.20 15.83
CA ASP A 624 45.07 17.69 16.80
C ASP A 624 44.62 16.31 17.30
N LEU A 625 45.36 15.27 16.90
CA LEU A 625 45.09 13.88 17.26
C LEU A 625 45.60 13.50 18.66
N SER A 626 46.07 14.45 19.46
CA SER A 626 46.51 14.17 20.85
C SER A 626 45.42 13.48 21.69
N HIS A 627 44.15 13.76 21.41
CA HIS A 627 42.99 13.16 22.06
C HIS A 627 42.79 11.67 21.72
N THR A 628 43.32 11.16 20.61
CA THR A 628 43.10 9.76 20.19
C THR A 628 44.07 8.75 20.81
N LYS A 629 45.03 9.21 21.64
CA LYS A 629 46.08 8.36 22.24
C LYS A 629 45.54 7.23 23.12
N SER A 630 44.45 7.48 23.85
CA SER A 630 43.75 6.45 24.64
C SER A 630 42.26 6.72 24.64
N ILE A 631 41.45 5.70 24.95
CA ILE A 631 39.99 5.86 25.11
C ILE A 631 39.67 6.92 26.18
N SER A 632 40.46 7.00 27.25
CA SER A 632 40.28 7.99 28.32
C SER A 632 40.54 9.44 27.91
N THR A 633 41.29 9.68 26.82
CA THR A 633 41.56 11.02 26.28
C THR A 633 40.65 11.41 25.12
N HIS A 634 39.94 10.45 24.52
CA HIS A 634 39.07 10.70 23.37
C HIS A 634 38.01 11.76 23.72
N TYR A 635 38.03 12.86 22.96
CA TYR A 635 37.13 14.00 23.13
C TYR A 635 37.06 14.55 24.56
N LYS A 636 38.11 14.39 25.38
CA LYS A 636 38.09 14.86 26.77
C LYS A 636 38.04 16.38 26.90
N TYR A 637 38.65 17.06 25.94
CA TYR A 637 38.77 18.50 25.87
C TYR A 637 38.26 19.01 24.51
N PRO A 638 37.95 20.31 24.38
CA PRO A 638 37.68 20.91 23.08
C PRO A 638 38.84 20.64 22.12
N LEU A 639 38.49 20.26 20.90
CA LEU A 639 39.46 20.05 19.84
C LEU A 639 40.01 21.36 19.31
N ILE A 640 41.25 21.30 18.83
CA ILE A 640 41.92 22.41 18.16
C ILE A 640 42.31 21.96 16.76
N TYR A 641 42.23 22.91 15.84
CA TYR A 641 42.41 22.69 14.41
C TYR A 641 43.44 23.64 13.84
N SER A 642 43.92 23.30 12.65
CA SER A 642 44.80 24.15 11.85
C SER A 642 44.48 23.92 10.38
N ILE A 643 44.39 24.98 9.58
CA ILE A 643 44.15 24.86 8.15
C ILE A 643 45.49 24.85 7.43
N GLN A 644 45.69 23.89 6.53
CA GLN A 644 46.89 23.79 5.69
C GLN A 644 46.54 23.85 4.21
N CYS A 645 47.32 24.62 3.44
CA CYS A 645 47.29 24.52 1.98
C CYS A 645 48.05 23.28 1.52
N GLN A 646 47.39 22.34 0.85
CA GLN A 646 48.00 21.10 0.37
C GLN A 646 49.13 21.34 -0.64
N LYS A 647 49.07 22.43 -1.43
CA LYS A 647 50.04 22.78 -2.47
C LYS A 647 51.34 23.37 -1.93
N CYS A 648 51.26 24.43 -1.11
CA CYS A 648 52.44 25.14 -0.60
C CYS A 648 52.79 24.83 0.85
N LYS A 649 51.98 24.00 1.53
CA LYS A 649 52.14 23.58 2.94
C LYS A 649 52.06 24.69 3.99
N VAL A 650 51.74 25.93 3.60
CA VAL A 650 51.42 27.04 4.52
C VAL A 650 50.28 26.63 5.45
N ARG A 651 50.44 26.95 6.74
CA ARG A 651 49.62 26.42 7.82
C ARG A 651 49.27 27.50 8.85
N THR A 652 48.02 27.53 9.32
CA THR A 652 47.59 28.43 10.40
C THR A 652 48.07 27.92 11.78
N PRO A 653 48.13 28.78 12.82
CA PRO A 653 48.27 28.31 14.20
C PRO A 653 47.10 27.40 14.60
N TRP A 654 47.31 26.60 15.64
CA TRP A 654 46.28 25.74 16.22
C TRP A 654 45.26 26.55 17.02
N ARG A 655 43.96 26.46 16.68
CA ARG A 655 42.85 27.13 17.41
C ARG A 655 41.57 26.29 17.37
N ASN A 656 40.68 26.51 18.32
CA ASN A 656 39.35 25.88 18.35
C ASN A 656 38.30 26.61 17.47
N ASP A 657 38.57 27.87 17.06
CA ASP A 657 37.67 28.67 16.23
C ASP A 657 38.03 28.57 14.74
N VAL A 658 37.30 27.74 14.00
CA VAL A 658 37.50 27.51 12.55
C VAL A 658 37.27 28.78 11.73
N ASN A 659 36.35 29.67 12.12
CA ASN A 659 36.12 30.94 11.42
C ASN A 659 37.35 31.82 11.43
N GLN A 660 38.01 31.89 12.59
CA GLN A 660 39.23 32.66 12.72
C GLN A 660 40.35 32.06 11.85
N LEU A 661 40.44 30.73 11.76
CA LEU A 661 41.41 30.06 10.89
C LEU A 661 41.13 30.32 9.40
N LEU A 662 39.86 30.26 8.98
CA LEU A 662 39.45 30.57 7.61
C LEU A 662 39.80 32.01 7.23
N LYS A 663 39.54 32.98 8.12
CA LYS A 663 39.93 34.40 7.95
C LYS A 663 41.43 34.57 7.73
N LEU A 664 42.26 33.84 8.48
CA LEU A 664 43.72 33.87 8.29
C LEU A 664 44.13 33.36 6.90
N MET A 665 43.37 32.43 6.32
CA MET A 665 43.62 31.88 4.99
C MET A 665 42.98 32.69 3.85
N GLU A 666 42.16 33.71 4.11
CA GLU A 666 41.53 34.51 3.04
C GLU A 666 42.53 35.31 2.20
N SER A 667 43.63 35.74 2.82
CA SER A 667 44.71 36.47 2.14
C SER A 667 45.67 35.55 1.37
N HIS A 668 45.55 34.23 1.56
CA HIS A 668 46.44 33.25 0.97
C HIS A 668 46.04 32.95 -0.49
N LYS A 669 46.92 33.28 -1.45
CA LYS A 669 46.73 32.99 -2.88
C LYS A 669 47.73 31.91 -3.33
N CYS A 670 47.24 30.72 -3.72
CA CYS A 670 48.08 29.57 -4.09
C CYS A 670 47.62 28.79 -5.34
#